data_AF-A0A835YVK9-F1
#
_entry.id   AF-A0A835YVK9-F1
#
_cell.length_a   1.000
_cell.length_b   1.000
_cell.length_c   1.000
_cell.angle_alpha   90.00
_cell.angle_beta   90.00
_cell.angle_gamma   90.00
#
_symmetry.space_group_name_H-M   'P 1'
#
loop_
_entity.id
_entity.type
_entity.pdbx_description
1 polymer ?
#
loop_
_entity_poly.entity_id
_entity_poly.type
_entity_poly.pdbx_seq_one_letter_code
_entity_poly.pdbx_strand_id
1 'polypeptide(L)'
;LLQPHPILKAFGDVKTVRNNNSSRFGKLITIKFDRLGAICESTVVSYLLEKSRVVHQSAGERNYHIFYELVAAAEEDPALRTQLKLDSCEAFAYLSQSGVTRIEGVVDENDFDEVRNAMNILNFDAGAQAEIWRVVAAILHLGNVKFTDSAAVDKDDNARVCSAPVLAFAAELLGVAPATLSRALTERLLSAGKIIVPYKVREAMDTRDAMVKTLYALMFEWIIRKINVTLEKNAGSASARNTKDSIIGLLDIFGFESFVTNSFEQLCINYCNEKLNNHFNEHVFKHELAIYSEEGVNVRDLSYKDNMPILEFLENSHNGIYSMLDEQIMINGTDDKFLSRVNQTHSKHPYYVMPSRKNCADPDTRNCFGVLHYAGEVFYNVRGFLDKNRDALHPDVIEAIQSSKSALVSEIFDEDSALGRGKFSSIRDAGSPGGAGSPGGQQFKAQLDALMVTLSATDPHYIRCMKPNNEKRGGYFKSTMMLQQLRYSGLLEVCRIRKMGYPIRRTYGEFYARYSVIDPSCKTIEALLSKLKMDRIVDDARCVTAPPLLRGKTKVLMKQAQANDLDVARESSLQRHVIRIQGVVRGFLTRRRLSYFKRIMAELRAAIKARDEPKLLHWLSQADELPNNGQHFPLVQEAQAVLRRIEQEAKVRSLLVDAMMHNDLNALISSIEDARRMDPPLVHPKIEEAVKKRAVLEEERELKLNLRHAIEKKDCTAIGKLLARAEVRLS
;
A
#
# COMPACT_ATOMS: atom_id res chain seq x y z
N LEU A 1 -2.04 7.89 12.80
CA LEU A 1 -2.72 7.64 11.51
C LEU A 1 -2.87 6.16 11.16
N LEU A 2 -1.85 5.30 11.34
CA LEU A 2 -1.97 3.86 11.03
C LEU A 2 -2.63 3.03 12.15
N GLN A 3 -2.44 3.44 13.41
CA GLN A 3 -2.92 2.72 14.60
C GLN A 3 -4.44 2.56 14.74
N PRO A 4 -5.32 3.39 14.14
CA PRO A 4 -6.76 3.09 14.12
C PRO A 4 -7.11 1.79 13.40
N HIS A 5 -6.26 1.30 12.49
CA HIS A 5 -6.62 0.21 11.60
C HIS A 5 -6.91 -1.12 12.32
N PRO A 6 -6.07 -1.63 13.25
CA PRO A 6 -6.37 -2.85 14.01
C PRO A 6 -7.68 -2.76 14.79
N ILE A 7 -7.96 -1.61 15.42
CA ILE A 7 -9.20 -1.40 16.18
C ILE A 7 -10.41 -1.44 15.25
N LEU A 8 -10.37 -0.71 14.13
CA LEU A 8 -11.48 -0.67 13.18
C LEU A 8 -11.71 -2.02 12.50
N LYS A 9 -10.65 -2.80 12.27
CA LYS A 9 -10.71 -4.19 11.78
C LYS A 9 -11.42 -5.07 12.80
N ALA A 10 -10.98 -5.06 14.06
CA ALA A 10 -11.55 -5.89 15.11
C ALA A 10 -13.06 -5.66 15.31
N PHE A 11 -13.49 -4.39 15.34
CA PHE A 11 -14.89 -4.02 15.57
C PHE A 11 -15.75 -3.89 14.31
N GLY A 12 -15.16 -3.84 13.12
CA GLY A 12 -15.86 -3.51 11.88
C GLY A 12 -15.75 -4.57 10.78
N ASP A 13 -14.80 -5.51 10.89
CA ASP A 13 -14.59 -6.56 9.91
C ASP A 13 -15.07 -7.93 10.45
N VAL A 14 -15.42 -8.83 9.53
CA VAL A 14 -15.88 -10.19 9.84
C VAL A 14 -15.34 -11.22 8.86
N LYS A 15 -15.39 -12.50 9.24
CA LYS A 15 -15.26 -13.61 8.29
C LYS A 15 -16.57 -13.82 7.53
N THR A 16 -16.52 -13.70 6.21
CA THR A 16 -17.58 -14.14 5.29
C THR A 16 -17.12 -15.36 4.47
N VAL A 17 -18.04 -15.98 3.74
CA VAL A 17 -17.71 -17.04 2.78
C VAL A 17 -16.71 -16.56 1.70
N ARG A 18 -16.70 -15.25 1.39
CA ARG A 18 -15.85 -14.66 0.34
C ARG A 18 -14.52 -14.12 0.85
N ASN A 19 -14.46 -13.57 2.05
CA ASN A 19 -13.29 -12.91 2.59
C ASN A 19 -13.21 -13.18 4.10
N ASN A 20 -12.04 -13.56 4.60
CA ASN A 20 -11.87 -13.83 6.04
C ASN A 20 -11.83 -12.54 6.89
N ASN A 21 -11.61 -11.38 6.26
CA ASN A 21 -11.55 -10.08 6.90
C ASN A 21 -12.32 -9.05 6.06
N SER A 22 -13.63 -9.24 5.98
CA SER A 22 -14.55 -8.44 5.17
C SER A 22 -15.08 -7.26 5.97
N SER A 23 -14.80 -6.04 5.55
CA SER A 23 -15.38 -4.85 6.18
C SER A 23 -16.90 -4.81 6.01
N ARG A 24 -17.60 -4.64 7.14
CA ARG A 24 -19.06 -4.53 7.23
C ARG A 24 -19.53 -3.13 7.61
N PHE A 25 -18.68 -2.15 7.34
CA PHE A 25 -18.96 -0.72 7.41
C PHE A 25 -18.17 0.00 6.31
N GLY A 26 -18.67 1.15 5.86
CA GLY A 26 -17.90 2.08 5.04
C GLY A 26 -17.06 2.99 5.91
N LYS A 27 -15.84 3.30 5.49
CA LYS A 27 -14.95 4.25 6.16
C LYS A 27 -14.45 5.33 5.19
N LEU A 28 -14.60 6.58 5.59
CA LEU A 28 -13.98 7.72 4.93
C LEU A 28 -12.86 8.23 5.84
N ILE A 29 -11.62 8.08 5.38
CA ILE A 29 -10.44 8.63 6.05
C ILE A 29 -10.07 9.92 5.33
N THR A 30 -10.21 11.03 6.01
CA THR A 30 -9.79 12.34 5.52
C THR A 30 -8.39 12.62 6.05
N ILE A 31 -7.48 13.03 5.17
CA ILE A 31 -6.11 13.44 5.51
C ILE A 31 -5.90 14.85 5.01
N LYS A 32 -5.51 15.74 5.92
CA LYS A 32 -5.28 17.15 5.64
C LYS A 32 -3.79 17.42 5.56
N PHE A 33 -3.38 18.16 4.53
CA PHE A 33 -2.00 18.52 4.27
C PHE A 33 -1.77 20.02 4.41
N ASP A 34 -0.61 20.40 4.96
CA ASP A 34 -0.14 21.78 4.90
C ASP A 34 0.35 22.14 3.48
N ARG A 35 0.76 23.40 3.31
CA ARG A 35 1.30 23.92 2.04
C ARG A 35 2.63 23.26 1.63
N LEU A 36 3.34 22.62 2.56
CA LEU A 36 4.60 21.92 2.29
C LEU A 36 4.37 20.44 1.95
N GLY A 37 3.12 19.95 2.04
CA GLY A 37 2.75 18.56 1.79
C GLY A 37 2.94 17.65 3.01
N ALA A 38 3.15 18.19 4.21
CA ALA A 38 3.17 17.42 5.44
C ALA A 38 1.74 17.16 5.95
N ILE A 39 1.53 16.01 6.57
CA ILE A 39 0.22 15.64 7.14
C ILE A 39 0.00 16.42 8.43
N CYS A 40 -1.08 17.20 8.49
CA CYS A 40 -1.47 17.94 9.68
C CYS A 40 -2.46 17.15 10.52
N GLU A 41 -3.57 16.78 9.92
CA GLU A 41 -4.76 16.30 10.62
C GLU A 41 -5.33 15.09 9.87
N SER A 42 -5.99 14.20 10.60
CA SER A 42 -6.76 13.14 10.00
C SER A 42 -8.02 12.86 10.78
N THR A 43 -9.09 12.53 10.06
CA THR A 43 -10.39 12.20 10.63
C THR A 43 -10.89 10.93 9.97
N VAL A 44 -11.49 10.05 10.76
CA VAL A 44 -12.17 8.84 10.28
C VAL A 44 -13.66 9.01 10.51
N VAL A 45 -14.46 8.82 9.46
CA VAL A 45 -15.92 8.78 9.54
C VAL A 45 -16.37 7.39 9.12
N SER A 46 -17.18 6.73 9.94
CA SER A 46 -17.83 5.48 9.59
C SER A 46 -19.22 5.73 9.01
N TYR A 47 -19.63 4.83 8.15
CA TYR A 47 -20.92 4.81 7.49
C TYR A 47 -21.44 3.37 7.50
N LEU A 48 -22.74 3.17 7.69
CA LEU A 48 -23.41 1.93 7.28
C LEU A 48 -22.85 0.64 7.93
N LEU A 49 -22.64 0.65 9.25
CA LEU A 49 -22.30 -0.57 10.00
C LEU A 49 -23.43 -1.60 9.90
N GLU A 50 -23.11 -2.85 9.52
CA GLU A 50 -24.07 -3.95 9.46
C GLU A 50 -24.44 -4.43 10.88
N LYS A 51 -25.40 -3.75 11.51
CA LYS A 51 -25.80 -4.04 12.90
C LYS A 51 -26.35 -5.46 13.06
N SER A 52 -27.07 -5.99 12.08
CA SER A 52 -27.69 -7.31 12.15
C SER A 52 -26.68 -8.44 12.34
N ARG A 53 -25.44 -8.24 11.90
CA ARG A 53 -24.31 -9.15 12.09
C ARG A 53 -24.04 -9.51 13.54
N VAL A 54 -24.33 -8.59 14.46
CA VAL A 54 -24.08 -8.77 15.90
C VAL A 54 -24.95 -9.90 16.45
N VAL A 55 -26.19 -10.03 15.97
CA VAL A 55 -27.18 -10.99 16.50
C VAL A 55 -27.39 -12.19 15.58
N HIS A 56 -27.08 -12.07 14.29
CA HIS A 56 -27.29 -13.13 13.29
C HIS A 56 -26.10 -13.27 12.33
N GLN A 57 -25.67 -14.52 12.08
CA GLN A 57 -24.66 -14.84 11.07
C GLN A 57 -25.10 -16.02 10.21
N SER A 58 -24.83 -15.92 8.90
CA SER A 58 -25.09 -17.02 7.97
C SER A 58 -24.11 -18.18 8.19
N ALA A 59 -24.51 -19.38 7.75
CA ALA A 59 -23.66 -20.56 7.82
C ALA A 59 -22.29 -20.32 7.14
N GLY A 60 -21.21 -20.67 7.84
CA GLY A 60 -19.84 -20.47 7.34
C GLY A 60 -19.22 -19.10 7.62
N GLU A 61 -19.97 -18.16 8.19
CA GLU A 61 -19.52 -16.80 8.55
C GLU A 61 -19.23 -16.67 10.05
N ARG A 62 -18.56 -15.58 10.47
CA ARG A 62 -18.38 -15.22 11.89
C ARG A 62 -19.09 -13.90 12.20
N ASN A 63 -19.24 -13.63 13.49
CA ASN A 63 -19.50 -12.30 14.01
C ASN A 63 -18.23 -11.40 13.88
N TYR A 64 -18.28 -10.16 14.37
CA TYR A 64 -17.12 -9.26 14.43
C TYR A 64 -15.94 -9.88 15.16
N HIS A 65 -14.73 -9.64 14.65
CA HIS A 65 -13.52 -10.30 15.13
C HIS A 65 -13.30 -10.08 16.63
N ILE A 66 -13.59 -8.89 17.12
CA ILE A 66 -13.37 -8.52 18.53
C ILE A 66 -14.06 -9.46 19.53
N PHE A 67 -15.20 -10.07 19.19
CA PHE A 67 -15.86 -11.02 20.08
C PHE A 67 -15.03 -12.29 20.28
N TYR A 68 -14.40 -12.78 19.22
CA TYR A 68 -13.57 -13.98 19.27
C TYR A 68 -12.20 -13.67 19.85
N GLU A 69 -11.61 -12.53 19.47
CA GLU A 69 -10.37 -11.99 20.03
C GLU A 69 -10.46 -11.84 21.57
N LEU A 70 -11.55 -11.26 22.08
CA LEU A 70 -11.75 -11.10 23.52
C LEU A 70 -11.96 -12.43 24.26
N VAL A 71 -12.71 -13.36 23.66
CA VAL A 71 -12.91 -14.70 24.25
C VAL A 71 -11.60 -15.47 24.27
N ALA A 72 -10.81 -15.44 23.19
CA ALA A 72 -9.51 -16.09 23.11
C ALA A 72 -8.53 -15.52 24.16
N ALA A 73 -8.48 -14.18 24.29
CA ALA A 73 -7.69 -13.53 25.34
C ALA A 73 -8.13 -13.93 26.76
N ALA A 74 -9.43 -14.13 26.99
CA ALA A 74 -9.94 -14.61 28.27
C ALA A 74 -9.65 -16.11 28.51
N GLU A 75 -9.44 -16.92 27.47
CA GLU A 75 -8.99 -18.30 27.64
C GLU A 75 -7.53 -18.37 28.17
N GLU A 76 -6.69 -17.41 27.79
CA GLU A 76 -5.30 -17.29 28.26
C GLU A 76 -5.13 -16.52 29.58
N ASP A 77 -6.03 -15.57 29.89
CA ASP A 77 -6.00 -14.76 31.12
C ASP A 77 -7.18 -15.10 32.06
N PRO A 78 -6.96 -15.92 33.11
CA PRO A 78 -7.99 -16.29 34.07
C PRO A 78 -8.60 -15.11 34.84
N ALA A 79 -7.84 -14.02 35.04
CA ALA A 79 -8.34 -12.84 35.73
C ALA A 79 -9.35 -12.10 34.83
N LEU A 80 -9.01 -11.89 33.55
CA LEU A 80 -9.91 -11.31 32.56
C LEU A 80 -11.17 -12.17 32.40
N ARG A 81 -11.02 -13.50 32.33
CA ARG A 81 -12.15 -14.44 32.25
C ARG A 81 -13.12 -14.30 33.40
N THR A 82 -12.59 -14.24 34.61
CA THR A 82 -13.40 -14.13 35.83
C THR A 82 -14.08 -12.76 35.90
N GLN A 83 -13.36 -11.70 35.53
CA GLN A 83 -13.89 -10.33 35.53
C GLN A 83 -15.04 -10.14 34.53
N LEU A 84 -14.89 -10.66 33.31
CA LEU A 84 -15.88 -10.52 32.23
C LEU A 84 -16.90 -11.67 32.20
N LYS A 85 -16.73 -12.66 33.07
CA LYS A 85 -17.58 -13.87 33.17
C LYS A 85 -17.67 -14.59 31.82
N LEU A 86 -16.57 -14.65 31.10
CA LEU A 86 -16.50 -15.26 29.77
C LEU A 86 -16.27 -16.77 29.86
N ASP A 87 -16.81 -17.47 28.87
CA ASP A 87 -16.61 -18.91 28.67
C ASP A 87 -16.13 -19.14 27.22
N SER A 88 -16.09 -20.38 26.74
CA SER A 88 -15.69 -20.66 25.35
C SER A 88 -16.65 -20.05 24.32
N CYS A 89 -16.19 -19.87 23.08
CA CYS A 89 -17.00 -19.30 21.99
C CYS A 89 -18.32 -20.06 21.78
N GLU A 90 -18.32 -21.38 21.96
CA GLU A 90 -19.48 -22.26 21.78
C GLU A 90 -20.57 -22.02 22.83
N ALA A 91 -20.23 -21.45 23.98
CA ALA A 91 -21.18 -21.14 25.05
C ALA A 91 -22.07 -19.93 24.70
N PHE A 92 -21.69 -19.11 23.71
CA PHE A 92 -22.42 -17.90 23.34
C PHE A 92 -23.22 -18.09 22.04
N ALA A 93 -24.53 -17.84 22.11
CA ALA A 93 -25.44 -18.00 20.97
C ALA A 93 -25.03 -17.14 19.76
N TYR A 94 -24.60 -15.91 20.00
CA TYR A 94 -24.17 -14.97 18.95
C TYR A 94 -22.81 -15.29 18.30
N LEU A 95 -22.08 -16.31 18.77
CA LEU A 95 -20.81 -16.76 18.18
C LEU A 95 -20.89 -18.15 17.59
N SER A 96 -21.78 -19.00 18.11
CA SER A 96 -21.89 -20.42 17.76
C SER A 96 -22.89 -20.73 16.63
N GLN A 97 -23.89 -19.88 16.41
CA GLN A 97 -25.01 -20.16 15.50
C GLN A 97 -24.63 -20.41 14.02
N SER A 98 -23.48 -19.91 13.56
CA SER A 98 -22.99 -20.13 12.19
C SER A 98 -22.20 -21.43 12.01
N GLY A 99 -21.87 -22.11 13.11
CA GLY A 99 -21.01 -23.30 13.14
C GLY A 99 -19.51 -23.02 12.96
N VAL A 100 -19.08 -21.75 13.03
CA VAL A 100 -17.68 -21.35 12.82
C VAL A 100 -17.20 -20.44 13.95
N THR A 101 -16.27 -20.93 14.76
CA THR A 101 -15.62 -20.14 15.82
C THR A 101 -14.16 -19.78 15.48
N ARG A 102 -13.45 -20.64 14.74
CA ARG A 102 -12.05 -20.44 14.36
C ARG A 102 -11.86 -20.16 12.87
N ILE A 103 -10.77 -19.46 12.53
CA ILE A 103 -10.31 -19.23 11.15
C ILE A 103 -8.94 -19.87 10.99
N GLU A 104 -8.78 -20.69 9.97
CA GLU A 104 -7.49 -21.35 9.68
C GLU A 104 -6.39 -20.31 9.43
N GLY A 105 -5.27 -20.43 10.17
CA GLY A 105 -4.11 -19.56 10.06
C GLY A 105 -4.23 -18.20 10.77
N VAL A 106 -5.33 -17.94 11.48
CA VAL A 106 -5.51 -16.75 12.32
C VAL A 106 -5.43 -17.16 13.78
N VAL A 107 -4.70 -16.37 14.57
CA VAL A 107 -4.54 -16.53 16.02
C VAL A 107 -5.22 -15.33 16.65
N ASP A 108 -6.47 -15.50 17.09
CA ASP A 108 -7.32 -14.41 17.60
C ASP A 108 -6.71 -13.75 18.85
N GLU A 109 -5.86 -14.45 19.64
CA GLU A 109 -5.15 -13.87 20.79
C GLU A 109 -4.13 -12.81 20.37
N ASN A 110 -3.36 -13.08 19.30
CA ASN A 110 -2.37 -12.13 18.78
C ASN A 110 -3.05 -10.89 18.19
N ASP A 111 -4.19 -11.07 17.52
CA ASP A 111 -4.97 -9.95 16.98
C ASP A 111 -5.54 -9.09 18.13
N PHE A 112 -5.97 -9.70 19.25
CA PHE A 112 -6.39 -8.96 20.45
C PHE A 112 -5.26 -8.11 21.05
N ASP A 113 -4.05 -8.67 21.12
CA ASP A 113 -2.86 -7.94 21.58
C ASP A 113 -2.53 -6.75 20.67
N GLU A 114 -2.68 -6.89 19.36
CA GLU A 114 -2.54 -5.79 18.41
C GLU A 114 -3.58 -4.70 18.67
N VAL A 115 -4.83 -5.05 18.93
CA VAL A 115 -5.91 -4.10 19.27
C VAL A 115 -5.58 -3.35 20.57
N ARG A 116 -5.17 -4.07 21.62
CA ARG A 116 -4.80 -3.46 22.92
C ARG A 116 -3.63 -2.50 22.77
N ASN A 117 -2.61 -2.89 22.01
CA ASN A 117 -1.46 -2.04 21.72
C ASN A 117 -1.86 -0.79 20.93
N ALA A 118 -2.72 -0.94 19.92
CA ALA A 118 -3.25 0.18 19.15
C ALA A 118 -4.07 1.14 20.03
N MET A 119 -4.91 0.62 20.94
CA MET A 119 -5.67 1.41 21.91
C MET A 119 -4.76 2.19 22.85
N ASN A 120 -3.70 1.58 23.36
CA ASN A 120 -2.70 2.25 24.18
C ASN A 120 -2.04 3.43 23.44
N ILE A 121 -1.61 3.22 22.19
CA ILE A 121 -0.98 4.28 21.37
C ILE A 121 -1.96 5.41 21.06
N LEU A 122 -3.26 5.10 20.94
CA LEU A 122 -4.33 6.07 20.69
C LEU A 122 -4.87 6.72 21.97
N ASN A 123 -4.18 6.57 23.10
CA ASN A 123 -4.53 7.15 24.41
C ASN A 123 -5.89 6.71 24.97
N PHE A 124 -6.31 5.47 24.70
CA PHE A 124 -7.37 4.85 25.47
C PHE A 124 -6.78 4.40 26.81
N ASP A 125 -7.19 5.05 27.90
CA ASP A 125 -6.76 4.64 29.24
C ASP A 125 -7.29 3.24 29.61
N ALA A 126 -6.71 2.63 30.64
CA ALA A 126 -7.09 1.28 31.07
C ALA A 126 -8.56 1.18 31.52
N GLY A 127 -9.14 2.26 32.04
CA GLY A 127 -10.56 2.31 32.40
C GLY A 127 -11.46 2.28 31.18
N ALA A 128 -11.17 3.10 30.18
CA ALA A 128 -11.87 3.13 28.90
C ALA A 128 -11.82 1.78 28.18
N GLN A 129 -10.64 1.13 28.15
CA GLN A 129 -10.51 -0.22 27.59
C GLN A 129 -11.36 -1.24 28.36
N ALA A 130 -11.28 -1.24 29.70
CA ALA A 130 -12.09 -2.14 30.52
C ALA A 130 -13.59 -1.97 30.30
N GLU A 131 -14.08 -0.74 30.15
CA GLU A 131 -15.48 -0.45 29.85
C GLU A 131 -15.89 -0.97 28.46
N ILE A 132 -15.04 -0.85 27.45
CA ILE A 132 -15.29 -1.45 26.12
C ILE A 132 -15.42 -2.97 26.26
N TRP A 133 -14.49 -3.63 26.95
CA TRP A 133 -14.52 -5.09 27.13
C TRP A 133 -15.76 -5.56 27.89
N ARG A 134 -16.21 -4.79 28.88
CA ARG A 134 -17.47 -5.05 29.60
C ARG A 134 -18.68 -4.99 28.68
N VAL A 135 -18.77 -4.01 27.80
CA VAL A 135 -19.90 -3.90 26.84
C VAL A 135 -19.87 -5.06 25.84
N VAL A 136 -18.70 -5.41 25.29
CA VAL A 136 -18.53 -6.56 24.39
C VAL A 136 -18.97 -7.86 25.08
N ALA A 137 -18.52 -8.11 26.31
CA ALA A 137 -18.92 -9.28 27.09
C ALA A 137 -20.42 -9.27 27.45
N ALA A 138 -20.99 -8.11 27.80
CA ALA A 138 -22.41 -7.97 28.09
C ALA A 138 -23.29 -8.34 26.89
N ILE A 139 -22.89 -7.95 25.67
CA ILE A 139 -23.57 -8.31 24.43
C ILE A 139 -23.63 -9.84 24.25
N LEU A 140 -22.53 -10.54 24.53
CA LEU A 140 -22.48 -12.00 24.46
C LEU A 140 -23.44 -12.66 25.47
N HIS A 141 -23.45 -12.18 26.71
CA HIS A 141 -24.37 -12.66 27.75
C HIS A 141 -25.83 -12.35 27.43
N LEU A 142 -26.12 -11.17 26.88
CA LEU A 142 -27.47 -10.82 26.42
C LEU A 142 -27.99 -11.82 25.39
N GLY A 143 -27.16 -12.25 24.43
CA GLY A 143 -27.56 -13.25 23.43
C GLY A 143 -27.99 -14.60 24.02
N ASN A 144 -27.50 -14.93 25.23
CA ASN A 144 -27.86 -16.14 25.96
C ASN A 144 -29.11 -15.99 26.84
N VAL A 145 -29.68 -14.78 26.96
CA VAL A 145 -30.93 -14.56 27.68
C VAL A 145 -32.08 -15.23 26.94
N LYS A 146 -32.77 -16.15 27.61
CA LYS A 146 -33.90 -16.92 27.08
C LYS A 146 -35.20 -16.50 27.76
N PHE A 147 -36.28 -16.56 26.98
CA PHE A 147 -37.63 -16.23 27.41
C PHE A 147 -38.53 -17.45 27.30
N THR A 148 -39.49 -17.59 28.21
CA THR A 148 -40.53 -18.64 28.22
C THR A 148 -41.90 -18.02 28.44
N ASP A 149 -42.94 -18.69 27.93
CA ASP A 149 -44.33 -18.31 28.18
C ASP A 149 -44.71 -18.55 29.65
N SER A 150 -45.48 -17.63 30.22
CA SER A 150 -46.00 -17.70 31.59
C SER A 150 -47.17 -18.71 31.74
N ALA A 151 -47.08 -19.90 31.16
CA ALA A 151 -48.17 -20.89 31.16
C ALA A 151 -48.55 -21.44 32.55
N ALA A 152 -47.80 -21.11 33.62
CA ALA A 152 -47.97 -21.71 34.94
C ALA A 152 -48.95 -20.98 35.87
N VAL A 153 -49.42 -19.76 35.57
CA VAL A 153 -50.29 -19.00 36.49
C VAL A 153 -51.41 -18.21 35.80
N ASP A 154 -51.20 -17.66 34.61
CA ASP A 154 -52.21 -16.86 33.89
C ASP A 154 -52.30 -17.33 32.43
N LYS A 155 -53.52 -17.35 31.86
CA LYS A 155 -53.82 -17.81 30.48
C LYS A 155 -53.25 -16.90 29.37
N ASP A 156 -52.31 -16.01 29.69
CA ASP A 156 -51.74 -15.03 28.77
C ASP A 156 -50.29 -15.41 28.41
N ASP A 157 -49.99 -15.46 27.11
CA ASP A 157 -48.67 -15.77 26.49
C ASP A 157 -47.63 -14.65 26.74
N ASN A 158 -47.42 -14.28 28.00
CA ASN A 158 -46.51 -13.22 28.42
C ASN A 158 -45.07 -13.74 28.58
N ALA A 159 -44.11 -13.02 28.02
CA ALA A 159 -42.69 -13.35 28.11
C ALA A 159 -42.16 -13.20 29.54
N ARG A 160 -41.44 -14.21 30.02
CA ARG A 160 -40.64 -14.14 31.25
C ARG A 160 -39.24 -14.65 31.00
N VAL A 161 -38.26 -14.05 31.68
CA VAL A 161 -36.86 -14.49 31.60
C VAL A 161 -36.71 -15.81 32.35
N CYS A 162 -36.30 -16.87 31.66
CA CYS A 162 -36.05 -18.19 32.27
C CYS A 162 -34.57 -18.43 32.61
N SER A 163 -33.68 -17.53 32.18
CA SER A 163 -32.23 -17.58 32.39
C SER A 163 -31.75 -16.44 33.30
N ALA A 164 -32.36 -16.31 34.48
CA ALA A 164 -32.07 -15.22 35.42
C ALA A 164 -30.56 -15.06 35.77
N PRO A 165 -29.75 -16.14 35.96
CA PRO A 165 -28.32 -15.99 36.23
C PRO A 165 -27.56 -15.30 35.09
N VAL A 166 -27.89 -15.65 33.84
CA VAL A 166 -27.25 -15.06 32.64
C VAL A 166 -27.64 -13.59 32.49
N LEU A 167 -28.91 -13.25 32.75
CA LEU A 167 -29.36 -11.86 32.76
C LEU A 167 -28.63 -11.05 33.85
N ALA A 168 -28.39 -11.63 35.03
CA ALA A 168 -27.63 -10.97 36.09
C ALA A 168 -26.18 -10.68 35.67
N PHE A 169 -25.53 -11.57 34.91
CA PHE A 169 -24.20 -11.32 34.35
C PHE A 169 -24.20 -10.14 33.38
N ALA A 170 -25.13 -10.11 32.42
CA ALA A 170 -25.28 -8.98 31.50
C ALA A 170 -25.57 -7.67 32.24
N ALA A 171 -26.48 -7.69 33.21
CA ALA A 171 -26.86 -6.52 34.01
C ALA A 171 -25.67 -5.95 34.80
N GLU A 172 -24.86 -6.80 35.43
CA GLU A 172 -23.67 -6.38 36.17
C GLU A 172 -22.61 -5.75 35.26
N LEU A 173 -22.34 -6.36 34.10
CA LEU A 173 -21.37 -5.85 33.13
C LEU A 173 -21.81 -4.49 32.58
N LEU A 174 -23.10 -4.31 32.28
CA LEU A 174 -23.69 -3.03 31.87
C LEU A 174 -23.83 -2.04 33.02
N GLY A 175 -23.72 -2.48 34.28
CA GLY A 175 -23.94 -1.61 35.45
C GLY A 175 -25.40 -1.22 35.68
N VAL A 176 -26.36 -2.03 35.22
CA VAL A 176 -27.80 -1.83 35.37
C VAL A 176 -28.36 -2.82 36.40
N ALA A 177 -29.43 -2.46 37.12
CA ALA A 177 -30.07 -3.40 38.04
C ALA A 177 -30.74 -4.57 37.27
N PRO A 178 -30.53 -5.84 37.68
CA PRO A 178 -31.11 -7.00 36.99
C PRO A 178 -32.64 -6.94 36.83
N ALA A 179 -33.35 -6.45 37.85
CA ALA A 179 -34.80 -6.28 37.80
C ALA A 179 -35.23 -5.23 36.75
N THR A 180 -34.50 -4.12 36.65
CA THR A 180 -34.74 -3.07 35.65
C THR A 180 -34.52 -3.58 34.24
N LEU A 181 -33.41 -4.30 34.01
CA LEU A 181 -33.11 -4.90 32.72
C LEU A 181 -34.14 -5.98 32.33
N SER A 182 -34.53 -6.83 33.28
CA SER A 182 -35.58 -7.84 33.04
C SER A 182 -36.89 -7.18 32.62
N ARG A 183 -37.34 -6.16 33.35
CA ARG A 183 -38.59 -5.45 33.05
C ARG A 183 -38.55 -4.81 31.66
N ALA A 184 -37.46 -4.12 31.32
CA ALA A 184 -37.30 -3.48 30.02
C ALA A 184 -37.34 -4.47 28.84
N LEU A 185 -36.92 -5.72 29.05
CA LEU A 185 -36.94 -6.77 28.04
C LEU A 185 -38.27 -7.53 27.97
N THR A 186 -39.11 -7.48 29.01
CA THR A 186 -40.36 -8.26 29.07
C THR A 186 -41.62 -7.41 29.05
N GLU A 187 -41.53 -6.10 29.26
CA GLU A 187 -42.66 -5.19 29.40
C GLU A 187 -42.40 -3.85 28.72
N ARG A 188 -43.49 -3.17 28.31
CA ARG A 188 -43.48 -1.78 27.86
C ARG A 188 -44.57 -0.94 28.53
N LEU A 189 -44.26 0.31 28.84
CA LEU A 189 -45.20 1.31 29.34
C LEU A 189 -45.84 2.06 28.18
N LEU A 190 -47.17 2.00 28.08
CA LEU A 190 -47.96 2.82 27.17
C LEU A 190 -48.58 4.03 27.90
N SER A 191 -48.84 5.09 27.15
CA SER A 191 -49.62 6.28 27.59
C SER A 191 -49.03 7.03 28.80
N ALA A 192 -47.78 7.47 28.70
CA ALA A 192 -47.08 8.26 29.73
C ALA A 192 -47.08 7.59 31.12
N GLY A 193 -46.82 6.29 31.17
CA GLY A 193 -46.56 5.55 32.41
C GLY A 193 -47.77 4.91 33.09
N LYS A 194 -48.97 4.93 32.46
CA LYS A 194 -50.22 4.45 33.12
C LYS A 194 -50.58 3.00 32.84
N ILE A 195 -50.09 2.39 31.75
CA ILE A 195 -50.44 1.02 31.36
C ILE A 195 -49.17 0.23 31.09
N ILE A 196 -48.95 -0.85 31.84
CA ILE A 196 -47.88 -1.82 31.58
C ILE A 196 -48.44 -2.89 30.64
N VAL A 197 -47.79 -3.08 29.50
CA VAL A 197 -48.13 -4.13 28.54
C VAL A 197 -46.97 -5.11 28.47
N PRO A 198 -47.16 -6.38 28.85
CA PRO A 198 -46.14 -7.41 28.70
C PRO A 198 -45.90 -7.72 27.22
N TYR A 199 -44.66 -8.04 26.88
CA TYR A 199 -44.27 -8.54 25.58
C TYR A 199 -44.61 -10.03 25.44
N LYS A 200 -44.86 -10.46 24.21
CA LYS A 200 -44.81 -11.89 23.84
C LYS A 200 -43.36 -12.36 23.75
N VAL A 201 -43.11 -13.67 23.82
CA VAL A 201 -41.74 -14.24 23.76
C VAL A 201 -40.96 -13.73 22.55
N ARG A 202 -41.59 -13.70 21.37
CA ARG A 202 -40.93 -13.18 20.15
C ARG A 202 -40.60 -11.69 20.25
N GLU A 203 -41.54 -10.88 20.75
CA GLU A 203 -41.30 -9.44 20.96
C GLU A 203 -40.14 -9.21 21.94
N ALA A 204 -40.06 -9.97 23.03
CA ALA A 204 -38.96 -9.88 23.99
C ALA A 204 -37.60 -10.25 23.37
N MET A 205 -37.56 -11.27 22.51
CA MET A 205 -36.36 -11.62 21.73
C MET A 205 -35.96 -10.49 20.77
N ASP A 206 -36.92 -9.93 20.04
CA ASP A 206 -36.68 -8.83 19.10
C ASP A 206 -36.19 -7.56 19.84
N THR A 207 -36.77 -7.26 21.02
CA THR A 207 -36.34 -6.16 21.89
C THR A 207 -34.90 -6.35 22.40
N ARG A 208 -34.55 -7.55 22.84
CA ARG A 208 -33.19 -7.91 23.25
C ARG A 208 -32.20 -7.71 22.10
N ASP A 209 -32.54 -8.20 20.91
CA ASP A 209 -31.67 -8.13 19.73
C ASP A 209 -31.50 -6.67 19.27
N ALA A 210 -32.56 -5.88 19.26
CA ALA A 210 -32.51 -4.46 18.96
C ALA A 210 -31.64 -3.68 19.97
N MET A 211 -31.74 -4.02 21.26
CA MET A 211 -30.91 -3.44 22.32
C MET A 211 -29.43 -3.73 22.09
N VAL A 212 -29.09 -5.00 21.79
CA VAL A 212 -27.72 -5.43 21.50
C VAL A 212 -27.15 -4.73 20.27
N LYS A 213 -27.91 -4.65 19.18
CA LYS A 213 -27.51 -3.92 17.96
C LYS A 213 -27.19 -2.46 18.25
N THR A 214 -28.04 -1.80 19.04
CA THR A 214 -27.86 -0.39 19.41
C THR A 214 -26.64 -0.18 20.30
N LEU A 215 -26.46 -1.02 21.33
CA LEU A 215 -25.29 -0.99 22.21
C LEU A 215 -23.98 -1.10 21.40
N TYR A 216 -23.91 -2.07 20.49
CA TYR A 216 -22.72 -2.27 19.66
C TYR A 216 -22.45 -1.09 18.72
N ALA A 217 -23.48 -0.59 18.04
CA ALA A 217 -23.36 0.52 17.10
C ALA A 217 -22.88 1.80 17.78
N LEU A 218 -23.46 2.13 18.95
CA LEU A 218 -23.08 3.31 19.72
C LEU A 218 -21.68 3.21 20.33
N MET A 219 -21.30 2.01 20.81
CA MET A 219 -19.93 1.75 21.26
C MET A 219 -18.93 1.92 20.11
N PHE A 220 -19.22 1.38 18.92
CA PHE A 220 -18.36 1.51 17.75
C PHE A 220 -18.17 2.98 17.33
N GLU A 221 -19.25 3.77 17.30
CA GLU A 221 -19.18 5.21 17.03
C GLU A 221 -18.36 5.95 18.10
N TRP A 222 -18.54 5.61 19.38
CA TRP A 222 -17.76 6.18 20.47
C TRP A 222 -16.26 5.90 20.32
N ILE A 223 -15.89 4.66 19.95
CA ILE A 223 -14.49 4.29 19.67
C ILE A 223 -13.91 5.17 18.55
N ILE A 224 -14.66 5.38 17.47
CA ILE A 224 -14.23 6.25 16.35
C ILE A 224 -14.07 7.70 16.81
N ARG A 225 -14.99 8.22 17.65
CA ARG A 225 -14.85 9.57 18.20
C ARG A 225 -13.58 9.70 19.05
N LYS A 226 -13.29 8.73 19.92
CA LYS A 226 -12.05 8.71 20.71
C LYS A 226 -10.81 8.67 19.82
N ILE A 227 -10.82 7.87 18.76
CA ILE A 227 -9.76 7.84 17.74
C ILE A 227 -9.57 9.23 17.14
N ASN A 228 -10.64 9.90 16.70
CA ASN A 228 -10.57 11.22 16.06
C ASN A 228 -10.03 12.28 17.02
N VAL A 229 -10.45 12.29 18.29
CA VAL A 229 -9.90 13.21 19.30
C VAL A 229 -8.37 13.09 19.41
N THR A 230 -7.83 11.87 19.34
CA THR A 230 -6.37 11.66 19.37
C THR A 230 -5.71 12.03 18.04
N LEU A 231 -6.35 11.79 16.90
CA LEU A 231 -5.82 12.21 15.59
C LEU A 231 -5.79 13.73 15.42
N GLU A 232 -6.78 14.45 15.97
CA GLU A 232 -6.88 15.91 15.95
C GLU A 232 -5.87 16.56 16.91
N LYS A 233 -5.70 16.05 18.13
CA LYS A 233 -4.75 16.61 19.13
C LYS A 233 -3.29 16.51 18.71
N ASN A 234 -2.93 15.50 17.92
CA ASN A 234 -1.59 15.30 17.41
C ASN A 234 -1.28 16.16 16.17
N ALA A 235 -2.28 16.84 15.60
CA ALA A 235 -2.08 17.92 14.65
C ALA A 235 -1.50 19.12 15.40
N GLY A 236 -0.17 19.22 15.43
CA GLY A 236 0.53 20.20 16.26
C GLY A 236 -0.02 21.63 16.13
N SER A 237 0.11 22.43 17.20
CA SER A 237 -0.24 23.86 17.31
C SER A 237 0.50 24.80 16.32
N ALA A 238 1.00 24.30 15.20
CA ALA A 238 1.71 25.06 14.19
C ALA A 238 0.75 25.49 13.06
N SER A 239 0.40 26.77 13.10
CA SER A 239 -0.15 27.59 12.01
C SER A 239 -1.62 27.45 11.59
N ALA A 240 -2.37 28.45 12.07
CA ALA A 240 -3.18 29.35 11.25
C ALA A 240 -4.46 28.80 10.57
N ARG A 241 -5.57 29.10 11.24
CA ARG A 241 -6.98 29.07 10.81
C ARG A 241 -7.33 29.88 9.54
N ASN A 242 -6.48 29.95 8.50
CA ASN A 242 -6.84 30.76 7.32
C ASN A 242 -6.13 30.43 6.00
N THR A 243 -5.81 29.17 5.73
CA THR A 243 -5.24 28.76 4.44
C THR A 243 -6.07 27.67 3.76
N LYS A 244 -6.15 27.72 2.43
CA LYS A 244 -6.74 26.65 1.60
C LYS A 244 -5.88 25.39 1.76
N ASP A 245 -6.21 24.60 2.77
CA ASP A 245 -5.51 23.36 3.07
C ASP A 245 -5.93 22.28 2.06
N SER A 246 -4.97 21.48 1.59
CA SER A 246 -5.26 20.40 0.63
C SER A 246 -5.73 19.17 1.39
N ILE A 247 -6.81 18.54 0.92
CA ILE A 247 -7.44 17.41 1.59
C ILE A 247 -7.48 16.22 0.64
N ILE A 248 -7.08 15.04 1.12
CA ILE A 248 -7.28 13.77 0.44
C ILE A 248 -8.26 12.94 1.26
N GLY A 249 -9.38 12.57 0.65
CA GLY A 249 -10.35 11.63 1.20
C GLY A 249 -10.13 10.23 0.63
N LEU A 250 -10.00 9.23 1.50
CA LEU A 250 -9.92 7.82 1.16
C LEU A 250 -11.21 7.15 1.59
N LEU A 251 -12.09 6.88 0.61
CA LEU A 251 -13.31 6.12 0.84
C LEU A 251 -13.06 4.63 0.56
N ASP A 252 -13.24 3.82 1.59
CA ASP A 252 -13.26 2.36 1.51
C ASP A 252 -14.64 1.88 1.95
N ILE A 253 -15.33 1.19 1.04
CA ILE A 253 -16.71 0.78 1.22
C ILE A 253 -16.91 -0.60 0.61
N PHE A 254 -17.88 -1.35 1.14
CA PHE A 254 -18.25 -2.66 0.65
C PHE A 254 -18.55 -2.65 -0.86
N GLY A 255 -18.05 -3.66 -1.57
CA GLY A 255 -18.35 -3.86 -2.97
C GLY A 255 -19.76 -4.43 -3.19
N PHE A 256 -20.18 -4.48 -4.45
CA PHE A 256 -21.44 -5.12 -4.85
C PHE A 256 -21.48 -6.61 -4.44
N GLU A 257 -22.56 -7.03 -3.79
CA GLU A 257 -22.73 -8.39 -3.27
C GLU A 257 -23.93 -9.09 -3.93
N SER A 258 -23.74 -10.35 -4.32
CA SER A 258 -24.80 -11.19 -4.86
C SER A 258 -24.53 -12.64 -4.48
N PHE A 259 -25.30 -13.16 -3.55
CA PHE A 259 -25.25 -14.51 -3.01
C PHE A 259 -26.44 -15.34 -3.49
N VAL A 260 -26.47 -16.62 -3.09
CA VAL A 260 -27.61 -17.51 -3.33
C VAL A 260 -28.87 -16.98 -2.64
N THR A 261 -28.73 -16.53 -1.40
CA THR A 261 -29.78 -15.88 -0.60
C THR A 261 -29.30 -14.48 -0.24
N ASN A 262 -29.97 -13.45 -0.77
CA ASN A 262 -29.68 -12.06 -0.44
C ASN A 262 -30.78 -11.52 0.46
N SER A 263 -30.38 -10.75 1.46
CA SER A 263 -31.28 -10.18 2.47
C SER A 263 -31.30 -8.65 2.38
N PHE A 264 -31.97 -7.99 3.32
CA PHE A 264 -32.08 -6.53 3.45
C PHE A 264 -30.71 -5.85 3.45
N GLU A 265 -29.72 -6.45 4.09
CA GLU A 265 -28.35 -5.94 4.15
C GLU A 265 -27.72 -5.84 2.76
N GLN A 266 -27.87 -6.88 1.93
CA GLN A 266 -27.40 -6.86 0.54
C GLN A 266 -28.15 -5.83 -0.29
N LEU A 267 -29.45 -5.63 -0.05
CA LEU A 267 -30.21 -4.59 -0.74
C LEU A 267 -29.61 -3.21 -0.46
N CYS A 268 -29.33 -2.89 0.80
CA CYS A 268 -28.67 -1.64 1.21
C CYS A 268 -27.26 -1.51 0.63
N ILE A 269 -26.45 -2.58 0.67
CA ILE A 269 -25.09 -2.62 0.09
C ILE A 269 -25.12 -2.33 -1.41
N ASN A 270 -26.02 -2.99 -2.14
CA ASN A 270 -26.13 -2.87 -3.59
C ASN A 270 -26.72 -1.52 -4.00
N TYR A 271 -27.66 -0.98 -3.21
CA TYR A 271 -28.17 0.37 -3.37
C TYR A 271 -27.06 1.42 -3.22
N CYS A 272 -26.21 1.30 -2.20
CA CYS A 272 -25.04 2.16 -2.05
C CYS A 272 -24.09 2.08 -3.26
N ASN A 273 -23.84 0.87 -3.76
CA ASN A 273 -23.02 0.66 -4.96
C ASN A 273 -23.66 1.27 -6.22
N GLU A 274 -24.98 1.20 -6.36
CA GLU A 274 -25.74 1.83 -7.45
C GLU A 274 -25.56 3.36 -7.43
N LYS A 275 -25.64 3.96 -6.23
CA LYS A 275 -25.47 5.41 -6.05
C LYS A 275 -24.03 5.83 -6.35
N LEU A 276 -23.03 5.13 -5.81
CA LEU A 276 -21.61 5.38 -6.11
C LEU A 276 -21.30 5.22 -7.60
N ASN A 277 -21.93 4.26 -8.27
CA ASN A 277 -21.80 4.09 -9.71
C ASN A 277 -22.45 5.23 -10.49
N ASN A 278 -23.57 5.78 -10.01
CA ASN A 278 -24.19 6.96 -10.60
C ASN A 278 -23.28 8.20 -10.51
N HIS A 279 -22.75 8.48 -9.31
CA HIS A 279 -21.76 9.56 -9.12
C HIS A 279 -20.50 9.34 -9.98
N PHE A 280 -20.02 8.10 -10.07
CA PHE A 280 -18.89 7.73 -10.94
C PHE A 280 -19.17 8.06 -12.39
N ASN A 281 -20.31 7.61 -12.90
CA ASN A 281 -20.73 7.90 -14.26
C ASN A 281 -20.80 9.41 -14.45
N GLU A 282 -21.64 10.09 -13.68
CA GLU A 282 -21.85 11.52 -13.78
C GLU A 282 -20.53 12.30 -13.80
N HIS A 283 -19.61 12.01 -12.87
CA HIS A 283 -18.34 12.70 -12.78
C HIS A 283 -17.42 12.39 -13.99
N VAL A 284 -17.19 11.11 -14.29
CA VAL A 284 -16.30 10.71 -15.39
C VAL A 284 -16.82 11.23 -16.73
N PHE A 285 -18.13 11.16 -16.97
CA PHE A 285 -18.74 11.66 -18.21
C PHE A 285 -18.75 13.18 -18.29
N LYS A 286 -19.20 13.88 -17.25
CA LYS A 286 -19.26 15.35 -17.26
C LYS A 286 -17.88 15.96 -17.39
N HIS A 287 -16.90 15.45 -16.65
CA HIS A 287 -15.52 15.92 -16.74
C HIS A 287 -14.94 15.70 -18.15
N GLU A 288 -15.22 14.54 -18.75
CA GLU A 288 -14.78 14.21 -20.10
C GLU A 288 -15.41 15.13 -21.17
N LEU A 289 -16.73 15.37 -21.07
CA LEU A 289 -17.45 16.28 -21.96
C LEU A 289 -17.04 17.75 -21.75
N ALA A 290 -16.78 18.17 -20.51
CA ALA A 290 -16.31 19.51 -20.19
C ALA A 290 -14.98 19.80 -20.88
N ILE A 291 -14.02 18.85 -20.83
CA ILE A 291 -12.74 19.01 -21.52
C ILE A 291 -12.93 19.13 -23.03
N TYR A 292 -13.79 18.32 -23.65
CA TYR A 292 -14.05 18.44 -25.09
C TYR A 292 -14.71 19.77 -25.44
N SER A 293 -15.67 20.24 -24.62
CA SER A 293 -16.33 21.54 -24.79
C SER A 293 -15.34 22.70 -24.67
N GLU A 294 -14.50 22.70 -23.63
CA GLU A 294 -13.45 23.69 -23.41
C GLU A 294 -12.50 23.76 -24.61
N GLU A 295 -12.07 22.59 -25.11
CA GLU A 295 -11.19 22.47 -26.27
C GLU A 295 -11.90 22.69 -27.62
N GLY A 296 -13.22 22.90 -27.65
CA GLY A 296 -13.99 23.12 -28.87
C GLY A 296 -14.13 21.88 -29.76
N VAL A 297 -13.99 20.69 -29.18
CA VAL A 297 -14.10 19.40 -29.86
C VAL A 297 -15.51 18.84 -29.66
N ASN A 298 -16.20 18.51 -30.76
CA ASN A 298 -17.50 17.87 -30.68
C ASN A 298 -17.35 16.34 -30.87
N VAL A 299 -17.63 15.57 -29.81
CA VAL A 299 -17.65 14.10 -29.87
C VAL A 299 -19.11 13.66 -29.88
N ARG A 300 -19.67 13.44 -31.08
CA ARG A 300 -21.11 13.30 -31.33
C ARG A 300 -21.78 12.04 -30.76
N ASP A 301 -21.02 11.06 -30.25
CA ASP A 301 -21.53 9.72 -29.86
C ASP A 301 -21.20 9.28 -28.43
N LEU A 302 -20.82 10.21 -27.54
CA LEU A 302 -20.58 9.88 -26.13
C LEU A 302 -21.89 9.77 -25.34
N SER A 303 -22.67 8.70 -25.58
CA SER A 303 -23.78 8.33 -24.70
C SER A 303 -23.31 7.38 -23.59
N TYR A 304 -23.99 7.40 -22.45
CA TYR A 304 -23.74 6.47 -21.35
C TYR A 304 -25.01 5.83 -20.84
N LYS A 305 -24.84 4.66 -20.20
CA LYS A 305 -25.95 4.01 -19.51
C LYS A 305 -26.19 4.71 -18.18
N ASP A 306 -27.17 5.60 -18.17
CA ASP A 306 -27.66 6.23 -16.94
C ASP A 306 -28.38 5.21 -16.05
N ASN A 307 -28.00 5.17 -14.79
CA ASN A 307 -28.59 4.32 -13.76
C ASN A 307 -29.45 5.09 -12.76
N MET A 308 -29.68 6.39 -12.94
CA MET A 308 -30.68 7.15 -12.17
C MET A 308 -32.06 6.48 -12.13
N PRO A 309 -32.60 5.91 -13.22
CA PRO A 309 -33.89 5.23 -13.18
C PRO A 309 -33.94 4.04 -12.21
N ILE A 310 -32.81 3.39 -11.93
CA ILE A 310 -32.71 2.32 -10.92
C ILE A 310 -32.74 2.91 -9.52
N LEU A 311 -32.04 4.02 -9.30
CA LEU A 311 -32.07 4.74 -8.03
C LEU A 311 -33.46 5.27 -7.72
N GLU A 312 -34.14 5.88 -8.69
CA GLU A 312 -35.53 6.32 -8.54
C GLU A 312 -36.45 5.17 -8.17
N PHE A 313 -36.31 4.01 -8.82
CA PHE A 313 -37.08 2.80 -8.47
C PHE A 313 -36.90 2.35 -7.02
N LEU A 314 -35.70 2.49 -6.46
CA LEU A 314 -35.43 2.12 -5.06
C LEU A 314 -35.86 3.23 -4.08
N GLU A 315 -35.54 4.48 -4.40
CA GLU A 315 -35.58 5.64 -3.50
C GLU A 315 -36.87 6.46 -3.55
N ASN A 316 -37.74 6.25 -4.54
CA ASN A 316 -38.94 7.07 -4.73
C ASN A 316 -39.79 7.12 -3.44
N SER A 317 -40.17 8.34 -3.05
CA SER A 317 -40.86 8.60 -1.79
C SER A 317 -42.26 7.98 -1.69
N HIS A 318 -42.92 7.70 -2.81
CA HIS A 318 -44.30 7.19 -2.83
C HIS A 318 -44.38 5.71 -3.16
N ASN A 319 -43.63 5.27 -4.17
CA ASN A 319 -43.68 3.89 -4.68
C ASN A 319 -42.28 3.27 -4.79
N GLY A 320 -41.27 3.75 -4.05
CA GLY A 320 -39.96 3.11 -4.02
C GLY A 320 -39.94 1.90 -3.08
N ILE A 321 -39.03 0.95 -3.32
CA ILE A 321 -38.88 -0.25 -2.49
C ILE A 321 -38.69 0.09 -1.01
N TYR A 322 -37.86 1.10 -0.70
CA TYR A 322 -37.63 1.53 0.69
C TYR A 322 -38.87 2.19 1.31
N SER A 323 -39.57 3.05 0.56
CA SER A 323 -40.81 3.68 1.05
C SER A 323 -41.89 2.65 1.36
N MET A 324 -42.08 1.67 0.48
CA MET A 324 -43.05 0.59 0.69
C MET A 324 -42.71 -0.28 1.91
N LEU A 325 -41.41 -0.47 2.20
CA LEU A 325 -40.96 -1.19 3.37
C LEU A 325 -41.27 -0.41 4.66
N ASP A 326 -40.98 0.89 4.68
CA ASP A 326 -41.23 1.77 5.81
C ASP A 326 -42.73 1.88 6.14
N GLU A 327 -43.56 2.03 5.12
CA GLU A 327 -45.02 2.06 5.28
C GLU A 327 -45.55 0.76 5.91
N GLN A 328 -45.00 -0.40 5.54
CA GLN A 328 -45.38 -1.67 6.15
C GLN A 328 -44.97 -1.77 7.62
N ILE A 329 -43.85 -1.15 8.02
CA ILE A 329 -43.46 -1.08 9.43
C ILE A 329 -44.43 -0.20 10.23
N MET A 330 -44.83 0.94 9.66
CA MET A 330 -45.75 1.89 10.31
C MET A 330 -47.13 1.26 10.59
N ILE A 331 -47.62 0.40 9.70
CA ILE A 331 -48.92 -0.27 9.86
C ILE A 331 -48.84 -1.63 10.57
N ASN A 332 -47.68 -2.01 11.13
CA ASN A 332 -47.44 -3.35 11.70
C ASN A 332 -47.79 -4.48 10.70
N GLY A 333 -47.35 -4.31 9.45
CA GLY A 333 -47.50 -5.28 8.36
C GLY A 333 -46.63 -6.53 8.54
N THR A 334 -46.64 -7.39 7.53
CA THR A 334 -45.80 -8.61 7.47
C THR A 334 -44.96 -8.60 6.20
N ASP A 335 -43.85 -9.35 6.19
CA ASP A 335 -42.97 -9.45 5.01
C ASP A 335 -43.75 -9.92 3.76
N ASP A 336 -44.73 -10.82 3.93
CA ASP A 336 -45.60 -11.29 2.86
C ASP A 336 -46.48 -10.18 2.27
N LYS A 337 -47.00 -9.28 3.13
CA LYS A 337 -47.79 -8.12 2.70
C LYS A 337 -46.91 -7.11 1.97
N PHE A 338 -45.68 -6.89 2.46
CA PHE A 338 -44.68 -6.09 1.76
C PHE A 338 -44.41 -6.65 0.36
N LEU A 339 -44.08 -7.94 0.24
CA LEU A 339 -43.79 -8.56 -1.04
C LEU A 339 -45.00 -8.53 -1.98
N SER A 340 -46.20 -8.84 -1.48
CA SER A 340 -47.43 -8.78 -2.27
C SER A 340 -47.64 -7.39 -2.86
N ARG A 341 -47.40 -6.34 -2.07
CA ARG A 341 -47.51 -4.95 -2.52
C ARG A 341 -46.44 -4.61 -3.56
N VAL A 342 -45.19 -4.96 -3.32
CA VAL A 342 -44.08 -4.77 -4.28
C VAL A 342 -44.41 -5.43 -5.62
N ASN A 343 -44.90 -6.67 -5.60
CA ASN A 343 -45.27 -7.42 -6.80
C ASN A 343 -46.44 -6.76 -7.55
N GLN A 344 -47.45 -6.26 -6.83
CA GLN A 344 -48.59 -5.57 -7.42
C GLN A 344 -48.17 -4.25 -8.08
N THR A 345 -47.36 -3.44 -7.40
CA THR A 345 -46.93 -2.12 -7.88
C THR A 345 -45.92 -2.21 -9.02
N HIS A 346 -44.95 -3.14 -8.94
CA HIS A 346 -43.77 -3.15 -9.82
C HIS A 346 -43.71 -4.28 -10.83
N SER A 347 -44.71 -5.16 -10.94
CA SER A 347 -44.70 -6.30 -11.88
C SER A 347 -44.33 -5.95 -13.34
N LYS A 348 -44.61 -4.72 -13.79
CA LYS A 348 -44.31 -4.23 -15.15
C LYS A 348 -43.14 -3.24 -15.21
N HIS A 349 -42.48 -2.98 -14.09
CA HIS A 349 -41.41 -1.99 -14.02
C HIS A 349 -40.13 -2.55 -14.69
N PRO A 350 -39.42 -1.79 -15.56
CA PRO A 350 -38.28 -2.30 -16.32
C PRO A 350 -37.13 -2.87 -15.48
N TYR A 351 -37.00 -2.39 -14.25
CA TYR A 351 -35.94 -2.79 -13.31
C TYR A 351 -36.40 -3.78 -12.24
N TYR A 352 -37.67 -4.20 -12.30
CA TYR A 352 -38.20 -5.24 -11.43
C TYR A 352 -38.20 -6.58 -12.17
N VAL A 353 -37.68 -7.62 -11.51
CA VAL A 353 -37.59 -8.97 -12.09
C VAL A 353 -38.42 -9.92 -11.25
N MET A 354 -39.44 -10.52 -11.88
CA MET A 354 -40.24 -11.57 -11.23
C MET A 354 -39.37 -12.80 -10.93
N PRO A 355 -39.35 -13.31 -9.69
CA PRO A 355 -38.62 -14.52 -9.36
C PRO A 355 -39.31 -15.76 -9.92
N SER A 356 -38.50 -16.69 -10.39
CA SER A 356 -38.91 -18.02 -10.84
C SER A 356 -37.83 -19.02 -10.48
N ARG A 357 -38.16 -20.32 -10.44
CA ARG A 357 -37.15 -21.37 -10.19
C ARG A 357 -36.05 -21.45 -11.25
N LYS A 358 -36.20 -20.76 -12.40
CA LYS A 358 -35.22 -20.75 -13.49
C LYS A 358 -34.16 -19.66 -13.33
N ASN A 359 -34.50 -18.52 -12.72
CA ASN A 359 -33.62 -17.35 -12.59
C ASN A 359 -33.19 -17.08 -11.14
N CYS A 360 -33.98 -17.47 -10.14
CA CYS A 360 -33.65 -17.30 -8.74
C CYS A 360 -33.05 -18.59 -8.17
N ALA A 361 -31.85 -18.48 -7.61
CA ALA A 361 -31.14 -19.59 -6.96
C ALA A 361 -31.58 -19.79 -5.49
N ASP A 362 -32.33 -18.85 -4.92
CA ASP A 362 -32.79 -18.94 -3.52
C ASP A 362 -33.78 -20.13 -3.36
N PRO A 363 -33.56 -21.01 -2.35
CA PRO A 363 -34.44 -22.15 -2.08
C PRO A 363 -35.90 -21.77 -1.85
N ASP A 364 -36.17 -20.57 -1.33
CA ASP A 364 -37.49 -20.05 -1.00
C ASP A 364 -37.91 -18.95 -1.97
N THR A 365 -37.82 -19.26 -3.27
CA THR A 365 -38.09 -18.34 -4.39
C THR A 365 -39.42 -17.57 -4.29
N ARG A 366 -40.44 -18.14 -3.62
CA ARG A 366 -41.77 -17.51 -3.45
C ARG A 366 -41.73 -16.24 -2.60
N ASN A 367 -40.73 -16.10 -1.74
CA ASN A 367 -40.55 -14.95 -0.86
C ASN A 367 -39.45 -14.02 -1.39
N CYS A 368 -39.15 -14.09 -2.69
CA CYS A 368 -38.17 -13.22 -3.30
C CYS A 368 -38.82 -12.13 -4.15
N PHE A 369 -38.08 -11.05 -4.34
CA PHE A 369 -38.26 -10.12 -5.47
C PHE A 369 -36.91 -9.86 -6.14
N GLY A 370 -36.91 -9.55 -7.44
CA GLY A 370 -35.69 -9.27 -8.19
C GLY A 370 -35.54 -7.80 -8.55
N VAL A 371 -34.30 -7.30 -8.51
CA VAL A 371 -33.92 -5.97 -8.99
C VAL A 371 -32.84 -6.11 -10.05
N LEU A 372 -33.03 -5.43 -11.19
CA LEU A 372 -32.03 -5.33 -12.24
C LEU A 372 -31.10 -4.14 -11.94
N HIS A 373 -30.00 -4.41 -11.25
CA HIS A 373 -28.95 -3.45 -10.97
C HIS A 373 -28.04 -3.19 -12.18
N TYR A 374 -27.19 -2.18 -12.13
CA TYR A 374 -26.15 -1.99 -13.15
C TYR A 374 -25.23 -3.22 -13.32
N ALA A 375 -25.06 -3.98 -12.24
CA ALA A 375 -24.28 -5.20 -12.15
C ALA A 375 -24.96 -6.45 -12.73
N GLY A 376 -26.29 -6.41 -12.93
CA GLY A 376 -27.11 -7.56 -13.29
C GLY A 376 -28.27 -7.79 -12.31
N GLU A 377 -28.97 -8.90 -12.50
CA GLU A 377 -30.14 -9.27 -11.69
C GLU A 377 -29.70 -9.80 -10.32
N VAL A 378 -30.33 -9.27 -9.26
CA VAL A 378 -30.17 -9.78 -7.89
C VAL A 378 -31.54 -10.02 -7.29
N PHE A 379 -31.71 -11.19 -6.66
CA PHE A 379 -32.94 -11.59 -5.98
C PHE A 379 -32.77 -11.49 -4.47
N TYR A 380 -33.71 -10.82 -3.81
CA TYR A 380 -33.73 -10.58 -2.38
C TYR A 380 -34.88 -11.33 -1.73
N ASN A 381 -34.59 -12.10 -0.69
CA ASN A 381 -35.58 -12.81 0.12
C ASN A 381 -36.13 -11.88 1.21
N VAL A 382 -37.44 -11.65 1.22
CA VAL A 382 -38.08 -10.67 2.12
C VAL A 382 -38.19 -11.14 3.57
N ARG A 383 -37.87 -12.39 3.90
CA ARG A 383 -38.02 -12.90 5.27
C ARG A 383 -37.16 -12.10 6.25
N GLY A 384 -37.82 -11.55 7.26
CA GLY A 384 -37.22 -10.70 8.28
C GLY A 384 -36.87 -9.30 7.79
N PHE A 385 -37.33 -8.85 6.61
CA PHE A 385 -37.06 -7.49 6.12
C PHE A 385 -37.61 -6.43 7.06
N LEU A 386 -38.86 -6.57 7.50
CA LEU A 386 -39.48 -5.60 8.41
C LEU A 386 -38.75 -5.58 9.76
N ASP A 387 -38.44 -6.75 10.32
CA ASP A 387 -37.74 -6.88 11.60
C ASP A 387 -36.32 -6.28 11.52
N LYS A 388 -35.62 -6.49 10.41
CA LYS A 388 -34.28 -5.93 10.16
C LYS A 388 -34.29 -4.43 9.91
N ASN A 389 -35.39 -3.88 9.42
CA ASN A 389 -35.57 -2.45 9.19
C ASN A 389 -36.18 -1.73 10.42
N ARG A 390 -36.72 -2.48 11.39
CA ARG A 390 -37.24 -2.01 12.68
C ARG A 390 -36.12 -1.92 13.72
N ASP A 391 -35.32 -0.86 13.61
CA ASP A 391 -34.18 -0.58 14.52
C ASP A 391 -34.55 0.29 15.74
N ALA A 392 -35.83 0.64 15.93
CA ALA A 392 -36.25 1.55 17.00
C ALA A 392 -36.36 0.84 18.37
N LEU A 393 -35.69 1.40 19.38
CA LEU A 393 -35.83 0.97 20.77
C LEU A 393 -37.03 1.61 21.44
N HIS A 394 -37.71 0.85 22.29
CA HIS A 394 -38.74 1.39 23.18
C HIS A 394 -38.09 2.31 24.23
N PRO A 395 -38.72 3.45 24.60
CA PRO A 395 -38.18 4.37 25.61
C PRO A 395 -37.78 3.69 26.93
N ASP A 396 -38.56 2.72 27.42
CA ASP A 396 -38.24 1.97 28.64
C ASP A 396 -36.88 1.24 28.58
N VAL A 397 -36.48 0.76 27.39
CA VAL A 397 -35.17 0.13 27.19
C VAL A 397 -34.06 1.18 27.27
N ILE A 398 -34.30 2.35 26.67
CA ILE A 398 -33.36 3.48 26.71
C ILE A 398 -33.19 3.95 28.17
N GLU A 399 -34.28 4.15 28.91
CA GLU A 399 -34.27 4.57 30.31
C GLU A 399 -33.53 3.53 31.19
N ALA A 400 -33.77 2.24 30.96
CA ALA A 400 -33.06 1.18 31.68
C ALA A 400 -31.55 1.24 31.45
N ILE A 401 -31.11 1.49 30.21
CA ILE A 401 -29.67 1.62 29.88
C ILE A 401 -29.09 2.92 30.44
N GLN A 402 -29.84 4.03 30.39
CA GLN A 402 -29.43 5.31 30.96
C GLN A 402 -29.26 5.25 32.49
N SER A 403 -29.96 4.34 33.17
CA SER A 403 -29.76 4.06 34.61
C SER A 403 -28.44 3.34 34.95
N SER A 404 -27.64 3.01 33.94
CA SER A 404 -26.33 2.39 34.06
C SER A 404 -25.39 3.18 34.97
N LYS A 405 -24.55 2.46 35.72
CA LYS A 405 -23.40 3.00 36.46
C LYS A 405 -22.09 2.93 35.68
N SER A 406 -22.07 2.27 34.52
CA SER A 406 -20.93 2.25 33.60
C SER A 406 -20.80 3.62 32.92
N ALA A 407 -19.62 4.23 33.02
CA ALA A 407 -19.36 5.56 32.46
C ALA A 407 -19.54 5.57 30.94
N LEU A 408 -19.07 4.52 30.25
CA LEU A 408 -19.22 4.37 28.81
C LEU A 408 -20.69 4.22 28.41
N VAL A 409 -21.42 3.31 29.07
CA VAL A 409 -22.83 3.03 28.73
C VAL A 409 -23.71 4.25 28.97
N SER A 410 -23.47 5.00 30.06
CA SER A 410 -24.20 6.25 30.31
C SER A 410 -23.83 7.32 29.28
N GLU A 411 -22.55 7.46 28.90
CA GLU A 411 -22.10 8.46 27.92
C GLU A 411 -22.67 8.20 26.51
N ILE A 412 -22.71 6.95 26.05
CA ILE A 412 -23.18 6.64 24.71
C ILE A 412 -24.71 6.77 24.55
N PHE A 413 -25.48 6.81 25.65
CA PHE A 413 -26.93 7.01 25.67
C PHE A 413 -27.35 8.40 26.21
N ASP A 414 -26.40 9.27 26.55
CA ASP A 414 -26.67 10.64 26.99
C ASP A 414 -26.68 11.60 25.79
N GLU A 415 -27.83 12.23 25.53
CA GLU A 415 -28.03 13.17 24.42
C GLU A 415 -27.30 14.51 24.65
N ASP A 416 -26.98 14.89 25.90
CA ASP A 416 -26.47 16.23 26.27
C ASP A 416 -24.96 16.31 26.55
N SER A 417 -24.25 15.17 26.57
CA SER A 417 -22.83 15.15 26.95
C SER A 417 -21.95 15.97 25.97
N ALA A 418 -20.90 16.65 26.46
CA ALA A 418 -20.01 17.46 25.62
C ALA A 418 -19.24 16.63 24.55
N LEU A 419 -19.09 15.32 24.77
CA LEU A 419 -18.64 14.32 23.81
C LEU A 419 -19.80 13.75 22.95
N GLY A 420 -21.04 13.87 23.42
CA GLY A 420 -22.31 13.61 22.71
C GLY A 420 -22.77 14.75 21.79
N ARG A 421 -22.23 15.97 21.96
CA ARG A 421 -22.37 17.09 20.99
C ARG A 421 -21.84 16.77 19.60
N GLY A 422 -21.08 15.69 19.47
CA GLY A 422 -20.84 15.03 18.20
C GLY A 422 -21.96 14.06 17.86
N LYS A 423 -23.03 14.58 17.27
CA LYS A 423 -23.85 13.83 16.29
C LYS A 423 -24.74 12.67 16.77
N PHE A 424 -25.08 12.52 18.06
CA PHE A 424 -26.36 11.83 18.37
C PHE A 424 -27.55 12.61 17.76
N SER A 425 -27.35 13.92 17.54
CA SER A 425 -28.21 14.76 16.70
C SER A 425 -28.00 14.56 15.19
N SER A 426 -26.98 13.90 14.64
CA SER A 426 -26.92 13.69 13.17
C SER A 426 -27.89 12.63 12.65
N ILE A 427 -28.44 11.81 13.57
CA ILE A 427 -29.61 10.98 13.31
C ILE A 427 -30.91 11.82 13.36
N ARG A 428 -30.87 13.05 13.90
CA ARG A 428 -32.04 13.96 14.09
C ARG A 428 -31.98 15.32 13.34
N ASP A 429 -30.83 15.85 12.96
CA ASP A 429 -30.58 17.28 12.63
C ASP A 429 -29.83 17.51 11.31
N ALA A 430 -29.84 16.55 10.38
CA ALA A 430 -29.63 16.88 8.97
C ALA A 430 -30.94 17.43 8.36
N GLY A 431 -31.49 18.52 8.90
CA GLY A 431 -32.54 19.35 8.28
C GLY A 431 -33.73 18.64 7.60
N SER A 432 -34.19 17.47 8.08
CA SER A 432 -35.32 16.74 7.52
C SER A 432 -35.97 15.81 8.58
N PRO A 433 -37.28 15.57 8.51
CA PRO A 433 -38.13 15.19 9.66
C PRO A 433 -38.05 13.71 10.05
N GLY A 434 -36.89 13.21 10.45
CA GLY A 434 -36.69 11.83 10.87
C GLY A 434 -35.90 11.75 12.17
N GLY A 435 -36.56 11.56 13.31
CA GLY A 435 -35.91 11.32 14.59
C GLY A 435 -35.56 9.84 14.83
N ALA A 436 -35.08 9.53 16.05
CA ALA A 436 -34.71 8.20 16.57
C ALA A 436 -35.82 7.10 16.55
N GLY A 437 -36.88 7.30 15.76
CA GLY A 437 -37.92 6.32 15.44
C GLY A 437 -38.12 6.10 13.93
N SER A 438 -37.23 6.61 13.07
CA SER A 438 -37.26 6.37 11.64
C SER A 438 -36.74 4.96 11.30
N PRO A 439 -37.34 4.25 10.32
CA PRO A 439 -36.85 2.94 9.88
C PRO A 439 -35.39 2.97 9.41
N GLY A 440 -34.66 1.86 9.60
CA GLY A 440 -33.23 1.76 9.30
C GLY A 440 -32.84 2.13 7.87
N GLY A 441 -33.73 1.90 6.89
CA GLY A 441 -33.57 2.25 5.49
C GLY A 441 -33.51 3.76 5.24
N GLN A 442 -34.28 4.56 6.00
CA GLN A 442 -34.24 6.03 5.90
C GLN A 442 -32.94 6.58 6.48
N GLN A 443 -32.50 6.04 7.63
CA GLN A 443 -31.22 6.38 8.23
C GLN A 443 -30.05 6.06 7.28
N PHE A 444 -30.08 4.87 6.67
CA PHE A 444 -29.10 4.45 5.67
C PHE A 444 -29.06 5.40 4.48
N LYS A 445 -30.23 5.76 3.93
CA LYS A 445 -30.34 6.71 2.81
C LYS A 445 -29.76 8.08 3.17
N ALA A 446 -30.11 8.64 4.32
CA ALA A 446 -29.61 9.95 4.76
C ALA A 446 -28.08 9.97 4.95
N GLN A 447 -27.50 8.92 5.56
CA GLN A 447 -26.05 8.79 5.70
C GLN A 447 -25.34 8.73 4.34
N LEU A 448 -25.92 7.98 3.39
CA LEU A 448 -25.38 7.87 2.05
C LEU A 448 -25.49 9.20 1.28
N ASP A 449 -26.61 9.92 1.39
CA ASP A 449 -26.77 11.25 0.78
C ASP A 449 -25.72 12.24 1.28
N ALA A 450 -25.46 12.26 2.60
CA ALA A 450 -24.41 13.08 3.19
C ALA A 450 -23.01 12.73 2.68
N LEU A 451 -22.72 11.43 2.49
CA LEU A 451 -21.48 10.98 1.87
C LEU A 451 -21.38 11.48 0.42
N MET A 452 -22.45 11.38 -0.38
CA MET A 452 -22.45 11.83 -1.78
C MET A 452 -22.25 13.33 -1.94
N VAL A 453 -22.81 14.14 -1.05
CA VAL A 453 -22.55 15.59 -1.00
C VAL A 453 -21.05 15.84 -0.77
N THR A 454 -20.44 15.11 0.16
CA THR A 454 -19.01 15.24 0.47
C THR A 454 -18.14 14.87 -0.74
N LEU A 455 -18.43 13.75 -1.40
CA LEU A 455 -17.69 13.30 -2.58
C LEU A 455 -17.82 14.27 -3.76
N SER A 456 -19.02 14.80 -3.99
CA SER A 456 -19.30 15.73 -5.10
C SER A 456 -18.55 17.07 -4.98
N ALA A 457 -18.10 17.42 -3.78
CA ALA A 457 -17.29 18.61 -3.54
C ALA A 457 -15.78 18.40 -3.78
N THR A 458 -15.36 17.20 -4.19
CA THR A 458 -13.95 16.82 -4.36
C THR A 458 -13.63 16.42 -5.81
N ASP A 459 -12.35 16.26 -6.12
CA ASP A 459 -11.88 15.65 -7.38
C ASP A 459 -11.66 14.13 -7.14
N PRO A 460 -12.55 13.25 -7.65
CA PRO A 460 -12.53 11.84 -7.32
C PRO A 460 -11.52 11.05 -8.16
N HIS A 461 -10.72 10.24 -7.47
CA HIS A 461 -9.86 9.23 -8.09
C HIS A 461 -10.38 7.83 -7.74
N TYR A 462 -10.65 7.02 -8.77
CA TYR A 462 -11.26 5.70 -8.58
C TYR A 462 -10.23 4.56 -8.68
N ILE A 463 -10.19 3.71 -7.66
CA ILE A 463 -9.42 2.45 -7.63
C ILE A 463 -10.41 1.29 -7.63
N ARG A 464 -10.36 0.42 -8.65
CA ARG A 464 -11.23 -0.75 -8.75
C ARG A 464 -10.44 -2.02 -8.45
N CYS A 465 -10.65 -2.56 -7.25
CA CYS A 465 -10.04 -3.82 -6.81
C CYS A 465 -10.77 -5.01 -7.43
N MET A 466 -10.01 -5.99 -7.95
CA MET A 466 -10.56 -7.17 -8.63
C MET A 466 -10.12 -8.45 -7.95
N LYS A 467 -11.09 -9.35 -7.66
CA LYS A 467 -10.80 -10.63 -7.01
C LYS A 467 -10.48 -11.71 -8.05
N PRO A 468 -9.29 -12.32 -8.09
CA PRO A 468 -8.93 -13.22 -9.19
C PRO A 468 -9.62 -14.59 -9.13
N ASN A 469 -10.00 -15.07 -7.94
CA ASN A 469 -10.67 -16.35 -7.71
C ASN A 469 -11.37 -16.37 -6.34
N ASN A 470 -12.31 -17.30 -6.12
CA ASN A 470 -13.01 -17.45 -4.83
C ASN A 470 -12.29 -18.36 -3.84
N GLU A 471 -11.34 -19.16 -4.33
CA GLU A 471 -10.52 -20.11 -3.58
C GLU A 471 -9.48 -19.44 -2.67
N LYS A 472 -9.32 -18.12 -2.74
CA LYS A 472 -8.34 -17.33 -1.97
C LYS A 472 -6.89 -17.76 -2.28
N ARG A 473 -6.62 -18.21 -3.51
CA ARG A 473 -5.30 -18.71 -3.94
C ARG A 473 -4.52 -17.70 -4.78
N GLY A 474 -3.26 -17.46 -4.44
CA GLY A 474 -2.34 -16.69 -5.28
C GLY A 474 -2.07 -17.37 -6.63
N GLY A 475 -1.85 -16.57 -7.69
CA GLY A 475 -1.51 -17.08 -9.03
C GLY A 475 -2.65 -17.79 -9.78
N TYR A 476 -3.86 -17.83 -9.23
CA TYR A 476 -5.00 -18.50 -9.84
C TYR A 476 -6.04 -17.49 -10.38
N PHE A 477 -6.33 -17.54 -11.68
CA PHE A 477 -7.20 -16.57 -12.35
C PHE A 477 -8.42 -17.27 -12.97
N LYS A 478 -9.62 -16.87 -12.56
CA LYS A 478 -10.89 -17.33 -13.15
C LYS A 478 -11.48 -16.29 -14.08
N SER A 479 -11.43 -16.57 -15.38
CA SER A 479 -11.86 -15.64 -16.44
C SER A 479 -13.34 -15.25 -16.36
N THR A 480 -14.24 -16.20 -16.11
CA THR A 480 -15.69 -15.95 -16.02
C THR A 480 -16.04 -15.02 -14.87
N MET A 481 -15.44 -15.26 -13.70
CA MET A 481 -15.59 -14.43 -12.51
C MET A 481 -15.01 -13.04 -12.76
N MET A 482 -13.81 -12.93 -13.34
CA MET A 482 -13.20 -11.64 -13.67
C MET A 482 -14.06 -10.82 -14.64
N LEU A 483 -14.59 -11.47 -15.68
CA LEU A 483 -15.47 -10.82 -16.65
C LEU A 483 -16.75 -10.27 -16.01
N GLN A 484 -17.33 -10.98 -15.04
CA GLN A 484 -18.45 -10.48 -14.26
C GLN A 484 -18.07 -9.20 -13.51
N GLN A 485 -16.90 -9.15 -12.86
CA GLN A 485 -16.47 -7.95 -12.13
C GLN A 485 -16.21 -6.77 -13.04
N LEU A 486 -15.60 -6.99 -14.21
CA LEU A 486 -15.39 -5.94 -15.19
C LEU A 486 -16.72 -5.33 -15.69
N ARG A 487 -17.77 -6.16 -15.79
CA ARG A 487 -19.13 -5.71 -16.14
C ARG A 487 -19.74 -4.91 -15.00
N TYR A 488 -19.80 -5.48 -13.79
CA TYR A 488 -20.43 -4.83 -12.65
C TYR A 488 -19.60 -3.72 -12.01
N SER A 489 -18.36 -3.48 -12.41
CA SER A 489 -17.57 -2.35 -11.92
C SER A 489 -17.70 -1.12 -12.81
N GLY A 490 -18.47 -1.21 -13.90
CA GLY A 490 -18.59 -0.17 -14.92
C GLY A 490 -17.33 0.02 -15.78
N LEU A 491 -16.28 -0.79 -15.62
CA LEU A 491 -15.00 -0.56 -16.32
C LEU A 491 -15.08 -0.76 -17.83
N LEU A 492 -15.91 -1.69 -18.31
CA LEU A 492 -16.10 -1.87 -19.74
C LEU A 492 -16.68 -0.61 -20.40
N GLU A 493 -17.55 0.08 -19.67
CA GLU A 493 -18.17 1.32 -20.13
C GLU A 493 -17.12 2.45 -20.16
N VAL A 494 -16.31 2.58 -19.12
CA VAL A 494 -15.13 3.48 -19.07
C VAL A 494 -14.20 3.26 -20.25
N CYS A 495 -13.86 2.00 -20.53
CA CYS A 495 -13.03 1.65 -21.68
C CYS A 495 -13.69 2.03 -23.00
N ARG A 496 -15.02 1.83 -23.14
CA ARG A 496 -15.79 2.20 -24.33
C ARG A 496 -15.73 3.70 -24.59
N ILE A 497 -15.96 4.51 -23.56
CA ILE A 497 -15.94 5.98 -23.61
C ILE A 497 -14.57 6.48 -23.97
N ARG A 498 -13.54 6.01 -23.26
CA ARG A 498 -12.15 6.39 -23.54
C ARG A 498 -11.73 5.98 -24.95
N LYS A 499 -12.25 4.87 -25.47
CA LYS A 499 -12.03 4.43 -26.86
C LYS A 499 -12.77 5.32 -27.88
N MET A 500 -13.99 5.76 -27.57
CA MET A 500 -14.79 6.66 -28.41
C MET A 500 -14.29 8.11 -28.38
N GLY A 501 -13.74 8.57 -27.26
CA GLY A 501 -13.11 9.88 -27.08
C GLY A 501 -11.60 9.90 -27.41
N TYR A 502 -10.91 10.94 -26.95
CA TYR A 502 -9.47 11.17 -27.10
C TYR A 502 -8.81 11.15 -25.71
N PRO A 503 -8.38 9.96 -25.23
CA PRO A 503 -7.93 9.79 -23.85
C PRO A 503 -6.53 10.35 -23.63
N ILE A 504 -5.72 10.50 -24.69
CA ILE A 504 -4.37 11.09 -24.59
C ILE A 504 -4.46 12.55 -25.00
N ARG A 505 -4.07 13.43 -24.08
CA ARG A 505 -4.12 14.89 -24.26
C ARG A 505 -2.81 15.47 -23.78
N ARG A 506 -2.26 16.39 -24.54
CA ARG A 506 -1.06 17.14 -24.14
C ARG A 506 -1.25 18.60 -24.50
N THR A 507 -0.80 19.50 -23.64
CA THR A 507 -0.69 20.91 -24.04
C THR A 507 0.24 21.01 -25.25
N TYR A 508 0.11 22.08 -26.00
CA TYR A 508 0.99 22.30 -27.16
C TYR A 508 2.49 22.28 -26.78
N GLY A 509 2.85 22.88 -25.64
CA GLY A 509 4.22 22.86 -25.14
C GLY A 509 4.74 21.45 -24.85
N GLU A 510 3.96 20.64 -24.12
CA GLU A 510 4.32 19.26 -23.80
C GLU A 510 4.42 18.38 -25.04
N PHE A 511 3.48 18.54 -25.98
CA PHE A 511 3.46 17.80 -27.23
C PHE A 511 4.72 18.09 -28.05
N TYR A 512 5.03 19.37 -28.24
CA TYR A 512 6.20 19.80 -29.01
C TYR A 512 7.51 19.37 -28.36
N ALA A 513 7.66 19.57 -27.05
CA ALA A 513 8.85 19.15 -26.31
C ALA A 513 9.09 17.64 -26.43
N ARG A 514 8.02 16.83 -26.43
CA ARG A 514 8.14 15.37 -26.52
C ARG A 514 8.46 14.87 -27.93
N TYR A 515 7.82 15.43 -28.96
CA TYR A 515 7.84 14.86 -30.32
C TYR A 515 8.67 15.64 -31.35
N SER A 516 9.20 16.83 -31.01
CA SER A 516 10.07 17.60 -31.91
C SER A 516 11.33 16.85 -32.34
N VAL A 517 11.80 15.86 -31.58
CA VAL A 517 12.92 15.00 -31.97
C VAL A 517 12.64 14.12 -33.20
N ILE A 518 11.36 13.92 -33.55
CA ILE A 518 10.98 13.19 -34.77
C ILE A 518 11.51 13.94 -36.00
N ASP A 519 11.37 15.28 -36.01
CA ASP A 519 11.96 16.15 -37.03
C ASP A 519 12.46 17.46 -36.39
N PRO A 520 13.77 17.55 -36.08
CA PRO A 520 14.37 18.76 -35.48
C PRO A 520 14.29 20.01 -36.37
N SER A 521 13.94 19.89 -37.65
CA SER A 521 13.75 21.06 -38.53
C SER A 521 12.44 21.81 -38.24
N CYS A 522 11.45 21.14 -37.63
CA CYS A 522 10.18 21.74 -37.25
C CYS A 522 10.35 22.60 -36.00
N LYS A 523 10.48 23.92 -36.16
CA LYS A 523 10.65 24.88 -35.05
C LYS A 523 9.35 25.31 -34.36
N THR A 524 8.20 24.98 -34.94
CA THR A 524 6.88 25.31 -34.41
C THR A 524 6.02 24.07 -34.34
N ILE A 525 4.98 24.12 -33.49
CA ILE A 525 4.04 23.01 -33.37
C ILE A 525 3.22 22.82 -34.66
N GLU A 526 2.89 23.90 -35.37
CA GLU A 526 2.21 23.84 -36.66
C GLU A 526 3.04 23.10 -37.70
N ALA A 527 4.34 23.39 -37.77
CA ALA A 527 5.26 22.70 -38.68
C ALA A 527 5.37 21.22 -38.33
N LEU A 528 5.48 20.88 -37.03
CA LEU A 528 5.57 19.51 -36.57
C LEU A 528 4.29 18.72 -36.87
N LEU A 529 3.11 19.27 -36.53
CA LEU A 529 1.83 18.62 -36.82
C LEU A 529 1.62 18.40 -38.32
N SER A 530 1.98 19.39 -39.15
CA SER A 530 1.91 19.27 -40.61
C SER A 530 2.83 18.18 -41.13
N LYS A 531 4.06 18.12 -40.62
CA LYS A 531 5.06 17.10 -40.98
C LYS A 531 4.61 15.70 -40.60
N LEU A 532 4.13 15.52 -39.36
CA LEU A 532 3.59 14.24 -38.88
C LEU A 532 2.42 13.75 -39.74
N LYS A 533 1.58 14.67 -40.23
CA LYS A 533 0.48 14.35 -41.14
C LYS A 533 0.99 13.94 -42.53
N MET A 534 1.94 14.70 -43.09
CA MET A 534 2.58 14.35 -44.37
C MET A 534 3.26 12.98 -44.33
N ASP A 535 3.92 12.66 -43.22
CA ASP A 535 4.64 11.40 -43.02
C ASP A 535 3.68 10.23 -42.65
N ARG A 536 2.35 10.49 -42.62
CA ARG A 536 1.29 9.52 -42.27
C ARG A 536 1.49 8.83 -40.92
N ILE A 537 2.15 9.50 -39.98
CA ILE A 537 2.33 9.03 -38.60
C ILE A 537 1.05 9.24 -37.79
N VAL A 538 0.31 10.31 -38.10
CA VAL A 538 -0.93 10.70 -37.40
C VAL A 538 -2.18 10.63 -38.29
N ASP A 539 -2.04 10.26 -39.56
CA ASP A 539 -3.15 10.09 -40.50
C ASP A 539 -3.47 8.58 -40.63
N ASP A 540 -4.70 8.18 -40.31
CA ASP A 540 -5.17 6.83 -40.60
C ASP A 540 -6.28 6.90 -41.64
N ALA A 541 -5.99 6.47 -42.87
CA ALA A 541 -6.95 6.35 -43.96
C ALA A 541 -8.08 5.32 -43.66
N ARG A 542 -8.03 4.61 -42.53
CA ARG A 542 -9.02 3.61 -42.09
C ARG A 542 -10.10 4.17 -41.15
N CYS A 543 -10.00 5.42 -40.70
CA CYS A 543 -10.97 6.01 -39.75
C CYS A 543 -12.10 6.75 -40.50
N VAL A 544 -13.23 6.08 -40.70
CA VAL A 544 -14.39 6.60 -41.46
C VAL A 544 -15.26 7.57 -40.63
N THR A 545 -15.15 7.57 -39.30
CA THR A 545 -16.13 8.26 -38.42
C THR A 545 -15.59 9.44 -37.60
N ALA A 546 -14.29 9.52 -37.29
CA ALA A 546 -13.69 10.68 -36.60
C ALA A 546 -12.16 10.78 -36.84
N PRO A 547 -11.57 11.98 -36.85
CA PRO A 547 -10.12 12.16 -37.03
C PRO A 547 -9.36 11.54 -35.85
N PRO A 548 -8.27 10.78 -36.06
CA PRO A 548 -7.54 10.12 -34.97
C PRO A 548 -6.74 11.08 -34.06
N LEU A 549 -6.42 12.27 -34.57
CA LEU A 549 -5.78 13.36 -33.85
C LEU A 549 -6.57 14.65 -34.09
N LEU A 550 -6.83 15.39 -33.02
CA LEU A 550 -7.52 16.67 -33.06
C LEU A 550 -6.69 17.77 -32.42
N ARG A 551 -6.83 18.96 -32.99
CA ARG A 551 -6.34 20.21 -32.44
C ARG A 551 -7.46 20.85 -31.63
N GLY A 552 -7.28 20.92 -30.31
CA GLY A 552 -8.16 21.70 -29.43
C GLY A 552 -7.78 23.18 -29.41
N LYS A 553 -8.32 23.94 -28.46
CA LYS A 553 -7.91 25.34 -28.24
C LYS A 553 -6.53 25.43 -27.61
N THR A 554 -6.21 24.56 -26.65
CA THR A 554 -4.96 24.60 -25.88
C THR A 554 -4.17 23.29 -25.92
N LYS A 555 -4.79 22.20 -26.37
CA LYS A 555 -4.22 20.84 -26.33
C LYS A 555 -4.27 20.15 -27.70
N VAL A 556 -3.36 19.19 -27.88
CA VAL A 556 -3.48 18.15 -28.90
C VAL A 556 -4.16 16.94 -28.27
N LEU A 557 -5.26 16.50 -28.86
CA LEU A 557 -6.07 15.37 -28.41
C LEU A 557 -5.87 14.19 -29.36
N MET A 558 -5.57 13.02 -28.83
CA MET A 558 -5.17 11.85 -29.61
C MET A 558 -5.89 10.60 -29.13
N LYS A 559 -6.19 9.71 -30.08
CA LYS A 559 -6.50 8.31 -29.82
C LYS A 559 -5.25 7.57 -29.33
N GLN A 560 -5.47 6.46 -28.62
CA GLN A 560 -4.38 5.64 -28.09
C GLN A 560 -3.46 5.10 -29.20
N ALA A 561 -4.02 4.68 -30.34
CA ALA A 561 -3.24 4.14 -31.44
C ALA A 561 -2.22 5.17 -31.96
N GLN A 562 -2.67 6.40 -32.25
CA GLN A 562 -1.79 7.45 -32.76
C GLN A 562 -0.79 7.94 -31.72
N ALA A 563 -1.13 7.93 -30.43
CA ALA A 563 -0.15 8.19 -29.39
C ALA A 563 0.97 7.12 -29.39
N ASN A 564 0.62 5.84 -29.58
CA ASN A 564 1.60 4.77 -29.70
C ASN A 564 2.45 4.92 -30.97
N ASP A 565 1.85 5.24 -32.12
CA ASP A 565 2.56 5.45 -33.38
C ASP A 565 3.58 6.60 -33.27
N LEU A 566 3.19 7.69 -32.59
CA LEU A 566 4.09 8.81 -32.28
C LEU A 566 5.25 8.41 -31.36
N ASP A 567 4.99 7.59 -30.34
CA ASP A 567 6.04 7.11 -29.44
C ASP A 567 7.02 6.16 -30.18
N VAL A 568 6.54 5.31 -31.09
CA VAL A 568 7.40 4.47 -31.95
C VAL A 568 8.26 5.31 -32.90
N ALA A 569 7.67 6.32 -33.54
CA ALA A 569 8.40 7.23 -34.42
C ALA A 569 9.47 8.03 -33.66
N ARG A 570 9.13 8.48 -32.44
CA ARG A 570 10.05 9.16 -31.53
C ARG A 570 11.22 8.26 -31.16
N GLU A 571 10.98 7.02 -30.74
CA GLU A 571 12.02 6.09 -30.33
C GLU A 571 12.98 5.78 -31.49
N SER A 572 12.41 5.53 -32.68
CA SER A 572 13.18 5.31 -33.91
C SER A 572 14.06 6.53 -34.26
N SER A 573 13.55 7.75 -34.06
CA SER A 573 14.34 8.97 -34.27
C SER A 573 15.44 9.12 -33.23
N LEU A 574 15.14 8.91 -31.95
CA LEU A 574 16.12 8.98 -30.87
C LEU A 574 17.28 8.01 -31.10
N GLN A 575 16.98 6.76 -31.46
CA GLN A 575 18.00 5.76 -31.76
C GLN A 575 18.97 6.23 -32.84
N ARG A 576 18.45 6.80 -33.95
CA ARG A 576 19.29 7.34 -35.04
C ARG A 576 20.23 8.46 -34.56
N HIS A 577 19.69 9.40 -33.78
CA HIS A 577 20.47 10.53 -33.27
C HIS A 577 21.52 10.08 -32.24
N VAL A 578 21.15 9.20 -31.31
CA VAL A 578 22.03 8.66 -30.29
C VAL A 578 23.19 7.88 -30.91
N ILE A 579 22.93 7.03 -31.91
CA ILE A 579 23.99 6.29 -32.61
C ILE A 579 25.00 7.25 -33.25
N ARG A 580 24.52 8.34 -33.87
CA ARG A 580 25.40 9.36 -34.47
C ARG A 580 26.27 10.05 -33.41
N ILE A 581 25.68 10.46 -32.30
CA ILE A 581 26.41 11.09 -31.19
C ILE A 581 27.45 10.13 -30.62
N GLN A 582 27.05 8.87 -30.35
CA GLN A 582 27.95 7.83 -29.87
C GLN A 582 29.12 7.61 -30.83
N GLY A 583 28.87 7.58 -32.15
CA GLY A 583 29.92 7.45 -33.16
C GLY A 583 30.94 8.58 -33.10
N VAL A 584 30.47 9.83 -33.01
CA VAL A 584 31.33 11.02 -32.89
C VAL A 584 32.15 10.99 -31.60
N VAL A 585 31.50 10.71 -30.46
CA VAL A 585 32.15 10.68 -29.14
C VAL A 585 33.17 9.54 -29.05
N ARG A 586 32.81 8.32 -29.48
CA ARG A 586 33.74 7.19 -29.54
C ARG A 586 34.94 7.52 -30.41
N GLY A 587 34.72 8.11 -31.58
CA GLY A 587 35.80 8.57 -32.46
C GLY A 587 36.69 9.62 -31.81
N PHE A 588 36.12 10.59 -31.10
CA PHE A 588 36.89 11.61 -30.36
C PHE A 588 37.75 10.98 -29.25
N LEU A 589 37.16 10.12 -28.42
CA LEU A 589 37.87 9.43 -27.34
C LEU A 589 39.03 8.59 -27.87
N THR A 590 38.80 7.82 -28.95
CA THR A 590 39.85 7.01 -29.58
C THR A 590 40.98 7.88 -30.15
N ARG A 591 40.67 9.00 -30.83
CA ARG A 591 41.71 9.92 -31.33
C ARG A 591 42.54 10.52 -30.20
N ARG A 592 41.90 10.90 -29.09
CA ARG A 592 42.58 11.45 -27.90
C ARG A 592 43.49 10.40 -27.27
N ARG A 593 43.00 9.16 -27.12
CA ARG A 593 43.77 8.03 -26.60
C ARG A 593 44.95 7.67 -27.50
N LEU A 594 44.77 7.67 -28.82
CA LEU A 594 45.85 7.42 -29.77
C LEU A 594 46.94 8.51 -29.71
N SER A 595 46.54 9.79 -29.59
CA SER A 595 47.50 10.89 -29.43
C SER A 595 48.34 10.72 -28.15
N TYR A 596 47.68 10.37 -27.05
CA TYR A 596 48.35 10.06 -25.78
C TYR A 596 49.32 8.87 -25.89
N PHE A 597 48.91 7.78 -26.54
CA PHE A 597 49.77 6.62 -26.80
C PHE A 597 50.98 6.97 -27.67
N LYS A 598 50.78 7.78 -28.73
CA LYS A 598 51.90 8.27 -29.55
C LYS A 598 52.90 9.10 -28.74
N ARG A 599 52.42 9.88 -27.77
CA ARG A 599 53.29 10.64 -26.86
C ARG A 599 54.13 9.71 -25.99
N ILE A 600 53.52 8.71 -25.33
CA ILE A 600 54.26 7.71 -24.54
C ILE A 600 55.37 7.05 -25.38
N MET A 601 55.05 6.62 -26.61
CA MET A 601 56.02 5.98 -27.50
C MET A 601 57.14 6.94 -27.96
N ALA A 602 56.84 8.22 -28.15
CA ALA A 602 57.85 9.22 -28.52
C ALA A 602 58.81 9.50 -27.35
N GLU A 603 58.26 9.67 -26.14
CA GLU A 603 59.04 9.95 -24.94
C GLU A 603 59.88 8.75 -24.49
N LEU A 604 59.35 7.52 -24.60
CA LEU A 604 60.14 6.30 -24.37
C LEU A 604 61.34 6.20 -25.33
N ARG A 605 61.16 6.50 -26.62
CA ARG A 605 62.28 6.56 -27.59
C ARG A 605 63.34 7.58 -27.17
N ALA A 606 62.90 8.76 -26.73
CA ALA A 606 63.81 9.81 -26.28
C ALA A 606 64.57 9.38 -25.01
N ALA A 607 63.89 8.75 -24.05
CA ALA A 607 64.48 8.27 -22.80
C ALA A 607 65.47 7.11 -23.02
N ILE A 608 65.15 6.17 -23.92
CA ILE A 608 66.07 5.10 -24.36
C ILE A 608 67.36 5.71 -24.91
N LYS A 609 67.22 6.64 -25.87
CA LYS A 609 68.36 7.28 -26.54
C LYS A 609 69.24 8.06 -25.56
N ALA A 610 68.62 8.74 -24.60
CA ALA A 610 69.32 9.50 -23.57
C ALA A 610 69.88 8.65 -22.42
N ARG A 611 69.48 7.36 -22.31
CA ARG A 611 69.71 6.49 -21.14
C ARG A 611 69.33 7.19 -19.81
N ASP A 612 68.20 7.90 -19.82
CA ASP A 612 67.69 8.68 -18.68
C ASP A 612 66.77 7.79 -17.79
N GLU A 613 67.32 7.26 -16.70
CA GLU A 613 66.64 6.30 -15.82
C GLU A 613 65.33 6.82 -15.22
N PRO A 614 65.25 8.02 -14.60
CA PRO A 614 63.99 8.56 -14.10
C PRO A 614 62.90 8.67 -15.16
N LYS A 615 63.25 9.08 -16.39
CA LYS A 615 62.27 9.16 -17.49
C LYS A 615 61.86 7.80 -18.01
N LEU A 616 62.79 6.83 -18.07
CA LEU A 616 62.46 5.46 -18.43
C LEU A 616 61.45 4.86 -17.43
N LEU A 617 61.70 4.99 -16.12
CA LEU A 617 60.77 4.54 -15.08
C LEU A 617 59.40 5.22 -15.19
N HIS A 618 59.38 6.54 -15.34
CA HIS A 618 58.13 7.29 -15.48
C HIS A 618 57.34 6.84 -16.71
N TRP A 619 57.94 6.83 -17.89
CA TRP A 619 57.22 6.51 -19.12
C TRP A 619 56.90 5.01 -19.27
N LEU A 620 57.69 4.11 -18.65
CA LEU A 620 57.34 2.69 -18.54
C LEU A 620 56.11 2.48 -17.67
N SER A 621 55.95 3.23 -16.56
CA SER A 621 54.72 3.17 -15.75
C SER A 621 53.48 3.62 -16.54
N GLN A 622 53.64 4.62 -17.42
CA GLN A 622 52.55 5.09 -18.28
C GLN A 622 52.30 4.13 -19.47
N ALA A 623 53.27 3.28 -19.82
CA ALA A 623 53.14 2.30 -20.89
C ALA A 623 52.15 1.17 -20.53
N ASP A 624 51.83 0.98 -19.25
CA ASP A 624 50.78 0.06 -18.80
C ASP A 624 49.39 0.46 -19.32
N GLU A 625 49.18 1.75 -19.64
CA GLU A 625 47.91 2.22 -20.22
C GLU A 625 47.76 1.87 -21.72
N LEU A 626 48.85 1.43 -22.37
CA LEU A 626 48.83 0.92 -23.74
C LEU A 626 48.08 -0.42 -23.80
N PRO A 627 47.57 -0.84 -24.98
CA PRO A 627 46.95 -2.15 -25.12
C PRO A 627 47.87 -3.28 -24.62
N ASN A 628 47.31 -4.28 -23.93
CA ASN A 628 48.08 -5.40 -23.35
C ASN A 628 49.31 -4.95 -22.54
N ASN A 629 49.17 -3.87 -21.76
CA ASN A 629 50.22 -3.26 -20.93
C ASN A 629 51.52 -2.94 -21.69
N GLY A 630 51.40 -2.67 -23.01
CA GLY A 630 52.55 -2.32 -23.84
C GLY A 630 53.56 -3.44 -24.13
N GLN A 631 53.39 -4.64 -23.56
CA GLN A 631 54.38 -5.74 -23.61
C GLN A 631 54.70 -6.23 -25.03
N HIS A 632 53.74 -6.09 -25.94
CA HIS A 632 53.87 -6.50 -27.33
C HIS A 632 54.60 -5.46 -28.21
N PHE A 633 54.88 -4.25 -27.70
CA PHE A 633 55.65 -3.26 -28.43
C PHE A 633 57.15 -3.48 -28.23
N PRO A 634 57.94 -3.66 -29.31
CA PRO A 634 59.39 -3.82 -29.20
C PRO A 634 60.08 -2.69 -28.46
N LEU A 635 59.55 -1.48 -28.58
CA LEU A 635 60.08 -0.29 -27.90
C LEU A 635 59.99 -0.38 -26.37
N VAL A 636 58.90 -0.96 -25.84
CA VAL A 636 58.73 -1.12 -24.39
C VAL A 636 59.70 -2.17 -23.87
N GLN A 637 59.89 -3.26 -24.62
CA GLN A 637 60.87 -4.30 -24.31
C GLN A 637 62.30 -3.74 -24.33
N GLU A 638 62.62 -2.89 -25.31
CA GLU A 638 63.89 -2.18 -25.41
C GLU A 638 64.11 -1.24 -24.23
N ALA A 639 63.11 -0.42 -23.86
CA ALA A 639 63.18 0.44 -22.68
C ALA A 639 63.44 -0.35 -21.40
N GLN A 640 62.77 -1.48 -21.20
CA GLN A 640 63.00 -2.37 -20.05
C GLN A 640 64.38 -3.01 -20.08
N ALA A 641 64.91 -3.36 -21.26
CA ALA A 641 66.27 -3.88 -21.39
C ALA A 641 67.31 -2.80 -21.05
N VAL A 642 67.13 -1.57 -21.52
CA VAL A 642 68.00 -0.44 -21.22
C VAL A 642 67.95 -0.07 -19.73
N LEU A 643 66.77 -0.07 -19.12
CA LEU A 643 66.62 0.18 -17.68
C LEU A 643 67.35 -0.88 -16.85
N ARG A 644 67.09 -2.17 -17.10
CA ARG A 644 67.81 -3.28 -16.44
C ARG A 644 69.32 -3.16 -16.63
N ARG A 645 69.75 -2.71 -17.80
CA ARG A 645 71.16 -2.49 -18.09
C ARG A 645 71.75 -1.36 -17.24
N ILE A 646 71.05 -0.23 -17.10
CA ILE A 646 71.49 0.89 -16.25
C ILE A 646 71.59 0.43 -14.78
N GLU A 647 70.61 -0.31 -14.28
CA GLU A 647 70.60 -0.85 -12.91
C GLU A 647 71.75 -1.83 -12.66
N GLN A 648 72.04 -2.73 -13.61
CA GLN A 648 73.18 -3.65 -13.54
C GLN A 648 74.51 -2.90 -13.51
N GLU A 649 74.67 -1.88 -14.35
CA GLU A 649 75.87 -1.03 -14.35
C GLU A 649 76.03 -0.30 -13.01
N ALA A 650 74.94 0.24 -12.45
CA ALA A 650 74.96 0.91 -11.14
C ALA A 650 75.33 -0.06 -10.01
N LYS A 651 74.78 -1.28 -10.01
CA LYS A 651 75.10 -2.31 -9.01
C LYS A 651 76.57 -2.70 -9.03
N VAL A 652 77.14 -2.98 -10.20
CA VAL A 652 78.57 -3.33 -10.31
C VAL A 652 79.46 -2.16 -9.93
N ARG A 653 79.08 -0.92 -10.25
CA ARG A 653 79.80 0.27 -9.75
C ARG A 653 79.80 0.34 -8.23
N SER A 654 78.66 0.10 -7.57
CA SER A 654 78.58 0.07 -6.10
C SER A 654 79.50 -1.00 -5.52
N LEU A 655 79.41 -2.24 -6.04
CA LEU A 655 80.24 -3.36 -5.57
C LEU A 655 81.74 -3.10 -5.75
N LEU A 656 82.14 -2.47 -6.86
CA LEU A 656 83.52 -2.06 -7.08
C LEU A 656 83.98 -1.04 -6.03
N VAL A 657 83.16 -0.02 -5.75
CA VAL A 657 83.47 1.00 -4.74
C VAL A 657 83.57 0.37 -3.34
N ASP A 658 82.61 -0.46 -2.96
CA ASP A 658 82.58 -1.12 -1.65
C ASP A 658 83.78 -2.06 -1.46
N ALA A 659 84.11 -2.86 -2.48
CA ALA A 659 85.27 -3.75 -2.43
C ALA A 659 86.60 -2.97 -2.34
N MET A 660 86.70 -1.81 -3.01
CA MET A 660 87.85 -0.92 -2.89
C MET A 660 87.96 -0.28 -1.51
N MET A 661 86.83 0.12 -0.90
CA MET A 661 86.81 0.72 0.44
C MET A 661 87.22 -0.28 1.53
N HIS A 662 86.78 -1.53 1.43
CA HIS A 662 87.07 -2.57 2.42
C HIS A 662 88.34 -3.36 2.15
N ASN A 663 89.06 -3.07 1.06
CA ASN A 663 90.25 -3.82 0.61
C ASN A 663 89.99 -5.33 0.45
N ASP A 664 88.77 -5.73 0.08
CA ASP A 664 88.43 -7.13 -0.15
C ASP A 664 88.89 -7.57 -1.54
N LEU A 665 90.04 -8.23 -1.59
CA LEU A 665 90.64 -8.69 -2.84
C LEU A 665 89.74 -9.64 -3.64
N ASN A 666 89.03 -10.55 -2.98
CA ASN A 666 88.20 -11.55 -3.68
C ASN A 666 86.95 -10.90 -4.27
N ALA A 667 86.29 -10.03 -3.51
CA ALA A 667 85.13 -9.26 -3.99
C ALA A 667 85.51 -8.31 -5.14
N LEU A 668 86.72 -7.75 -5.11
CA LEU A 668 87.23 -6.85 -6.13
C LEU A 668 87.60 -7.59 -7.42
N ILE A 669 88.19 -8.80 -7.34
CA ILE A 669 88.38 -9.69 -8.50
C ILE A 669 87.04 -10.00 -9.16
N SER A 670 86.06 -10.46 -8.37
CA SER A 670 84.72 -10.82 -8.88
C SER A 670 84.04 -9.64 -9.56
N SER A 671 84.05 -8.45 -8.93
CA SER A 671 83.36 -7.27 -9.45
C SER A 671 84.01 -6.73 -10.74
N ILE A 672 85.34 -6.86 -10.90
CA ILE A 672 86.04 -6.51 -12.16
C ILE A 672 85.70 -7.51 -13.26
N GLU A 673 85.62 -8.81 -12.94
CA GLU A 673 85.19 -9.82 -13.90
C GLU A 673 83.73 -9.61 -14.32
N ASP A 674 82.83 -9.29 -13.39
CA ASP A 674 81.44 -8.99 -13.66
C ASP A 674 81.31 -7.77 -14.61
N ALA A 675 82.10 -6.71 -14.38
CA ALA A 675 82.16 -5.56 -15.26
C ALA A 675 82.66 -5.90 -16.69
N ARG A 676 83.54 -6.90 -16.83
CA ARG A 676 84.07 -7.37 -18.13
C ARG A 676 83.12 -8.33 -18.84
N ARG A 677 82.37 -9.15 -18.10
CA ARG A 677 81.39 -10.11 -18.64
C ARG A 677 80.11 -9.43 -19.16
N MET A 678 79.88 -8.18 -18.78
CA MET A 678 78.82 -7.35 -19.35
C MET A 678 78.98 -7.19 -20.86
N ASP A 679 77.87 -7.16 -21.60
CA ASP A 679 77.85 -6.90 -23.05
C ASP A 679 77.01 -5.64 -23.37
N PRO A 680 77.62 -4.54 -23.87
CA PRO A 680 79.07 -4.33 -23.98
C PRO A 680 79.72 -4.24 -22.58
N PRO A 681 81.05 -4.43 -22.45
CA PRO A 681 81.74 -4.31 -21.16
C PRO A 681 81.51 -2.94 -20.52
N LEU A 682 81.40 -2.90 -19.18
CA LEU A 682 81.26 -1.63 -18.48
C LEU A 682 82.55 -0.82 -18.63
N VAL A 683 82.44 0.38 -19.21
CA VAL A 683 83.55 1.34 -19.32
C VAL A 683 83.31 2.43 -18.28
N HIS A 684 84.11 2.43 -17.21
CA HIS A 684 84.00 3.42 -16.14
C HIS A 684 85.36 3.64 -15.45
N PRO A 685 85.75 4.88 -15.09
CA PRO A 685 87.05 5.18 -14.47
C PRO A 685 87.34 4.36 -13.20
N LYS A 686 86.30 4.04 -12.43
CA LYS A 686 86.41 3.20 -11.22
C LYS A 686 86.90 1.78 -11.48
N ILE A 687 86.75 1.25 -12.70
CA ILE A 687 87.28 -0.07 -13.04
C ILE A 687 88.80 -0.03 -13.15
N GLU A 688 89.37 1.01 -13.76
CA GLU A 688 90.83 1.19 -13.81
C GLU A 688 91.42 1.40 -12.42
N GLU A 689 90.74 2.18 -11.58
CA GLU A 689 91.11 2.38 -10.18
C GLU A 689 91.07 1.06 -9.40
N ALA A 690 90.01 0.26 -9.59
CA ALA A 690 89.89 -1.06 -8.99
C ALA A 690 91.00 -2.01 -9.48
N VAL A 691 91.31 -2.05 -10.78
CA VAL A 691 92.39 -2.91 -11.32
C VAL A 691 93.75 -2.55 -10.70
N LYS A 692 94.05 -1.26 -10.53
CA LYS A 692 95.28 -0.81 -9.82
C LYS A 692 95.27 -1.26 -8.36
N LYS A 693 94.15 -1.05 -7.66
CA LYS A 693 93.99 -1.46 -6.26
C LYS A 693 94.11 -2.98 -6.07
N ARG A 694 93.60 -3.76 -7.02
CA ARG A 694 93.75 -5.22 -7.08
C ARG A 694 95.23 -5.63 -7.07
N ALA A 695 96.02 -5.07 -7.99
CA ALA A 695 97.43 -5.42 -8.13
C ALA A 695 98.22 -5.14 -6.84
N VAL A 696 97.88 -4.03 -6.15
CA VAL A 696 98.47 -3.72 -4.84
C VAL A 696 98.12 -4.78 -3.79
N LEU A 697 96.84 -5.14 -3.68
CA LEU A 697 96.36 -6.13 -2.70
C LEU A 697 96.85 -7.56 -2.98
N GLU A 698 96.99 -7.95 -4.26
CA GLU A 698 97.58 -9.23 -4.67
C GLU A 698 99.04 -9.33 -4.21
N GLU A 699 99.84 -8.28 -4.47
CA GLU A 699 101.23 -8.26 -4.05
C GLU A 699 101.37 -8.21 -2.51
N GLU A 700 100.49 -7.50 -1.79
CA GLU A 700 100.46 -7.55 -0.31
C GLU A 700 100.14 -8.94 0.23
N ARG A 701 99.17 -9.65 -0.38
CA ARG A 701 98.81 -11.01 0.00
C ARG A 701 99.97 -11.97 -0.26
N GLU A 702 100.66 -11.83 -1.38
CA GLU A 702 101.84 -12.63 -1.73
C GLU A 702 102.99 -12.36 -0.76
N LEU A 703 103.27 -11.10 -0.44
CA LEU A 703 104.25 -10.70 0.59
C LEU A 703 103.94 -11.33 1.95
N LYS A 704 102.68 -11.26 2.40
CA LYS A 704 102.25 -11.88 3.67
C LYS A 704 102.40 -13.40 3.65
N LEU A 705 102.07 -14.06 2.54
CA LEU A 705 102.20 -15.52 2.39
C LEU A 705 103.68 -15.94 2.41
N ASN A 706 104.51 -15.25 1.64
CA ASN A 706 105.95 -15.49 1.58
C ASN A 706 106.62 -15.21 2.93
N LEU A 707 106.19 -14.17 3.65
CA LEU A 707 106.68 -13.86 4.99
C LEU A 707 106.29 -14.98 5.97
N ARG A 708 105.04 -15.47 5.95
CA ARG A 708 104.62 -16.61 6.80
C ARG A 708 105.46 -17.86 6.51
N HIS A 709 105.67 -18.19 5.24
CA HIS A 709 106.48 -19.35 4.85
C HIS A 709 107.95 -19.22 5.28
N ALA A 710 108.51 -18.01 5.19
CA ALA A 710 109.87 -17.73 5.66
C ALA A 710 109.97 -17.81 7.20
N ILE A 711 108.93 -17.38 7.93
CA ILE A 711 108.83 -17.52 9.39
C ILE A 711 108.74 -19.00 9.80
N GLU A 712 107.89 -19.79 9.15
CA GLU A 712 107.73 -21.23 9.43
C GLU A 712 109.04 -22.00 9.20
N LYS A 713 109.80 -21.62 8.17
CA LYS A 713 111.11 -22.19 7.87
C LYS A 713 112.28 -21.60 8.69
N LYS A 714 112.02 -20.60 9.53
CA LYS A 714 113.02 -19.86 10.33
C LYS A 714 114.19 -19.30 9.50
N ASP A 715 113.94 -18.89 8.26
CA ASP A 715 114.96 -18.31 7.37
C ASP A 715 115.12 -16.80 7.67
N CYS A 716 116.03 -16.48 8.58
CA CYS A 716 116.28 -15.09 9.01
C CYS A 716 116.69 -14.16 7.84
N THR A 717 117.39 -14.69 6.84
CA THR A 717 117.81 -13.92 5.65
C THR A 717 116.63 -13.58 4.73
N ALA A 718 115.72 -14.52 4.50
CA ALA A 718 114.51 -14.29 3.70
C ALA A 718 113.53 -13.35 4.41
N ILE A 719 113.38 -13.50 5.74
CA ILE A 719 112.54 -12.60 6.56
C ILE A 719 113.05 -11.16 6.47
N GLY A 720 114.37 -10.93 6.62
CA GLY A 720 114.95 -9.58 6.55
C GLY A 720 114.73 -8.90 5.18
N LYS A 721 114.87 -9.65 4.08
CA LYS A 721 114.59 -9.12 2.72
C LYS A 721 113.11 -8.81 2.50
N LEU A 722 112.21 -9.67 2.96
CA LEU A 722 110.77 -9.49 2.81
C LEU A 722 110.24 -8.34 3.70
N LEU A 723 110.80 -8.16 4.90
CA LEU A 723 110.49 -7.01 5.76
C LEU A 723 110.97 -5.69 5.16
N ALA A 724 112.20 -5.64 4.62
CA ALA A 724 112.69 -4.45 3.91
C ALA A 724 111.78 -4.09 2.71
N ARG A 725 111.31 -5.10 1.97
CA ARG A 725 110.34 -4.89 0.86
C ARG A 725 108.97 -4.42 1.35
N ALA A 726 108.53 -4.84 2.54
CA ALA A 726 107.29 -4.36 3.15
C ALA A 726 107.44 -2.92 3.70
N GLU A 727 108.59 -2.57 4.27
CA GLU A 727 108.89 -1.22 4.80
C GLU A 727 108.90 -0.16 3.71
N VAL A 728 109.54 -0.44 2.56
CA VAL A 728 109.55 0.45 1.38
C VAL A 728 108.14 0.74 0.85
N ARG A 729 107.16 -0.09 1.21
CA ARG A 729 105.77 0.05 0.76
C ARG A 729 104.83 0.70 1.78
N LEU A 730 105.20 0.66 3.06
CA LEU A 730 104.47 1.35 4.14
C LEU A 730 104.82 2.84 4.19
N SER A 731 106.01 3.21 3.70
CA SER A 731 106.44 4.58 3.37
C SER A 731 105.87 5.04 2.03
#